data_AF-A0A0R3SHP5-F1
#
_entry.id   AF-A0A0R3SHP5-F1
#
_cell.length_a   1.000
_cell.length_b   1.000
_cell.length_c   1.000
_cell.angle_alpha   90.00
_cell.angle_beta   90.00
_cell.angle_gamma   90.00
#
_symmetry.space_group_name_H-M   'P 1'
#
loop_
_entity.id
_entity.type
_entity.pdbx_description
1 polymer ?
#
loop_
_entity_poly.entity_id
_entity_poly.type
_entity_poly.pdbx_seq_one_letter_code
_entity_poly.pdbx_strand_id
1 'polypeptide(L)'
;MNLGFAAYRGFCVQMTAFIIKLTIGPLKAAFSMLTSIENIEKFLPLASLACTLQKDSDVVKSIDKSKTLATLLEYAFPEKKPVSLCVLKHSEGILNYCLNEATFNKEFLPLVNKKIRRSAETSIPVFQVVLDLLEFQIDEIEGDLIDILISNLLASNSKTRNATVASLVSLVKLCKNPDLKFIIFKKVNTKLSGPEGRRASADVKLSLLDALGSLSQPSSTSTSFYPDVLKDFLDIITSEAGKLPKAYIPLLATMAQSAKKEAPASDAVSRSLAAACLWLMSTSQPGKVPEGMWNVLGDLKVTQSMSQHALPNWLKDCFLLTASPNVHSYLVSCIYILFTHHSGTLSNEQKSVFYRVLMILWLYTDSEEVLADLRCCIFNTLASERKYDNAIAHKIINNTLNPLVLETLEKNGDLLNAALDNQSRFGQRLIQLVSLITTVGSCTSIKSKTIIFPNSRLPASYEKLVLKELLIEEKLDLFCAALCGISHPATIEIEKRPWLRLLKTIGLPHQACGVKNALSEKDCTESFKRVVCCLLKLPKLDAAHRLMLQRLIQWSPMKFASCLASKLSSELSRDDFLQVTSDEVGIMVTERGKLFNQALLDSFPRYQINKANIKKESKLYSLDIQLDIMEAQKQKQEKQAPEGKVDFITSLATQLTATQMDIVKAEIAREEEIRTRVSKVFSEGSHMMDILTVLNDTLLHWRPEDQSIRLQFLIENAFNLWNVLTSHLQRPLLSPLAIGAQYRLGRLMAEIAISHSVNNAMVRRQKARCYAAWAIRIFSPCRVMLKDNKPPASPYLFASFADEACVYAENAEWDSICHAHSLKHQTEAVNEMLSKEV
;
A
#
# COMPACT_ATOMS: atom_id res chain seq x y z
N MET A 1 -53.02 20.94 -30.39
CA MET A 1 -52.04 19.82 -30.44
C MET A 1 -52.48 18.56 -29.68
N ASN A 2 -53.43 18.59 -28.74
CA ASN A 2 -53.85 17.38 -27.99
C ASN A 2 -55.04 16.59 -28.60
N LEU A 3 -55.65 17.04 -29.70
CA LEU A 3 -56.72 16.27 -30.38
C LEU A 3 -56.21 15.27 -31.44
N GLY A 4 -54.94 15.34 -31.86
CA GLY A 4 -54.36 14.39 -32.82
C GLY A 4 -53.87 13.07 -32.19
N PHE A 5 -53.46 13.10 -30.92
CA PHE A 5 -52.93 11.92 -30.22
C PHE A 5 -54.02 10.92 -29.79
N ALA A 6 -55.24 11.38 -29.52
CA ALA A 6 -56.37 10.51 -29.18
C ALA A 6 -56.91 9.77 -30.41
N ALA A 7 -56.93 10.42 -31.58
CA ALA A 7 -57.28 9.78 -32.85
C ALA A 7 -56.25 8.71 -33.25
N TYR A 8 -54.96 8.95 -32.99
CA TYR A 8 -53.88 7.98 -33.26
C TYR A 8 -53.95 6.76 -32.33
N ARG A 9 -54.26 6.95 -31.04
CA ARG A 9 -54.49 5.82 -30.11
C ARG A 9 -55.76 5.03 -30.43
N GLY A 10 -56.86 5.70 -30.81
CA GLY A 10 -58.09 5.03 -31.26
C GLY A 10 -57.88 4.22 -32.54
N PHE A 11 -57.12 4.76 -33.51
CA PHE A 11 -56.75 4.08 -34.74
C PHE A 11 -55.80 2.91 -34.47
N CYS A 12 -54.78 3.07 -33.61
CA CYS A 12 -53.88 1.98 -33.21
C CYS A 12 -54.58 0.85 -32.46
N VAL A 13 -55.57 1.13 -31.60
CA VAL A 13 -56.34 0.10 -30.89
C VAL A 13 -57.32 -0.62 -31.82
N GLN A 14 -57.96 0.08 -32.77
CA GLN A 14 -58.76 -0.57 -33.81
C GLN A 14 -57.93 -1.36 -34.81
N MET A 15 -56.73 -0.90 -35.17
CA MET A 15 -55.83 -1.62 -36.07
C MET A 15 -55.17 -2.84 -35.40
N THR A 16 -54.82 -2.75 -34.11
CA THR A 16 -54.34 -3.91 -33.34
C THR A 16 -55.45 -4.95 -33.17
N ALA A 17 -56.70 -4.54 -32.91
CA ALA A 17 -57.85 -5.44 -32.90
C ALA A 17 -58.18 -6.04 -34.30
N PHE A 18 -57.96 -5.28 -35.38
CA PHE A 18 -58.13 -5.73 -36.77
C PHE A 18 -57.03 -6.71 -37.22
N ILE A 19 -55.79 -6.53 -36.73
CA ILE A 19 -54.65 -7.41 -37.01
C ILE A 19 -54.69 -8.69 -36.19
N ILE A 20 -55.09 -8.65 -34.92
CA ILE A 20 -55.32 -9.87 -34.13
C ILE A 20 -56.43 -10.72 -34.79
N LYS A 21 -57.37 -10.09 -35.53
CA LYS A 21 -58.42 -10.75 -36.32
C LYS A 21 -58.09 -11.01 -37.79
N LEU A 22 -56.91 -10.62 -38.29
CA LEU A 22 -56.53 -10.88 -39.66
C LEU A 22 -56.31 -12.39 -39.83
N THR A 23 -57.20 -13.02 -40.59
CA THR A 23 -57.12 -14.45 -40.95
C THR A 23 -55.78 -14.78 -41.62
N ILE A 24 -55.36 -16.04 -41.56
CA ILE A 24 -54.11 -16.57 -42.14
C ILE A 24 -53.90 -16.16 -43.62
N GLY A 25 -54.99 -15.99 -44.40
CA GLY A 25 -54.95 -15.69 -45.83
C GLY A 25 -54.30 -14.34 -46.22
N PRO A 26 -54.82 -13.18 -45.76
CA PRO A 26 -54.27 -11.87 -46.11
C PRO A 26 -52.83 -11.63 -45.64
N LEU A 27 -52.41 -12.17 -44.48
CA LEU A 27 -51.01 -12.12 -44.03
C LEU A 27 -50.11 -12.93 -44.96
N LYS A 28 -50.52 -14.15 -45.34
CA LYS A 28 -49.79 -14.98 -46.30
C LYS A 28 -49.69 -14.31 -47.68
N ALA A 29 -50.75 -13.63 -48.11
CA ALA A 29 -50.73 -12.81 -49.32
C ALA A 29 -49.75 -11.63 -49.19
N ALA A 30 -49.77 -10.87 -48.09
CA ALA A 30 -48.85 -9.75 -47.86
C ALA A 30 -47.38 -10.20 -47.86
N PHE A 31 -47.04 -11.30 -47.18
CA PHE A 31 -45.68 -11.85 -47.21
C PHE A 31 -45.28 -12.41 -48.58
N SER A 32 -46.20 -13.02 -49.34
CA SER A 32 -45.91 -13.44 -50.71
C SER A 32 -45.62 -12.26 -51.64
N MET A 33 -46.33 -11.13 -51.44
CA MET A 33 -46.17 -9.91 -52.23
C MET A 33 -44.91 -9.10 -51.86
N LEU A 34 -44.35 -9.30 -50.66
CA LEU A 34 -43.08 -8.71 -50.23
C LEU A 34 -41.86 -9.24 -51.00
N THR A 35 -41.99 -10.38 -51.69
CA THR A 35 -40.91 -10.90 -52.55
C THR A 35 -40.73 -10.14 -53.87
N SER A 36 -41.62 -9.17 -54.17
CA SER A 36 -41.51 -8.26 -55.31
C SER A 36 -41.19 -6.84 -54.83
N ILE A 37 -40.13 -6.25 -55.38
CA ILE A 37 -39.65 -4.90 -55.06
C ILE A 37 -40.73 -3.83 -55.28
N GLU A 38 -41.60 -4.01 -56.28
CA GLU A 38 -42.66 -3.06 -56.66
C GLU A 38 -43.77 -2.94 -55.60
N ASN A 39 -43.94 -3.96 -54.75
CA ASN A 39 -45.01 -4.03 -53.76
C ASN A 39 -44.53 -3.79 -52.32
N ILE A 40 -43.21 -3.70 -52.09
CA ILE A 40 -42.64 -3.55 -50.75
C ILE A 40 -43.21 -2.34 -50.01
N GLU A 41 -43.29 -1.18 -50.65
CA GLU A 41 -43.72 0.06 -49.97
C GLU A 41 -45.14 -0.01 -49.40
N LYS A 42 -46.02 -0.80 -50.03
CA LYS A 42 -47.43 -0.93 -49.64
C LYS A 42 -47.64 -1.93 -48.52
N PHE A 43 -46.85 -3.00 -48.47
CA PHE A 43 -47.06 -4.13 -47.55
C PHE A 43 -46.04 -4.19 -46.40
N LEU A 44 -44.94 -3.42 -46.46
CA LEU A 44 -43.88 -3.40 -45.45
C LEU A 44 -44.38 -3.00 -44.04
N PRO A 45 -45.21 -1.95 -43.84
CA PRO A 45 -45.70 -1.61 -42.52
C PRO A 45 -46.60 -2.70 -41.90
N LEU A 46 -47.44 -3.33 -42.73
CA LEU A 46 -48.36 -4.40 -42.30
C LEU A 46 -47.60 -5.68 -41.92
N ALA A 47 -46.59 -6.04 -42.72
CA ALA A 47 -45.72 -7.18 -42.45
C ALA A 47 -44.81 -6.97 -41.24
N SER A 48 -44.26 -5.77 -41.09
CA SER A 48 -43.45 -5.40 -39.93
C SER A 48 -44.25 -5.49 -38.63
N LEU A 49 -45.45 -4.89 -38.61
CA LEU A 49 -46.34 -4.94 -37.45
C LEU A 49 -46.78 -6.37 -37.10
N ALA A 50 -46.98 -7.23 -38.11
CA ALA A 50 -47.25 -8.66 -37.92
C ALA A 50 -46.07 -9.40 -37.28
N CYS A 51 -44.83 -9.13 -37.73
CA CYS A 51 -43.62 -9.68 -37.13
C CYS A 51 -43.38 -9.19 -35.70
N THR A 52 -43.88 -8.01 -35.31
CA THR A 52 -43.79 -7.54 -33.91
C THR A 52 -44.85 -8.17 -33.01
N LEU A 53 -46.11 -8.24 -33.47
CA LEU A 53 -47.27 -8.61 -32.64
C LEU A 53 -47.65 -10.10 -32.68
N GLN A 54 -47.24 -10.85 -33.71
CA GLN A 54 -47.64 -12.26 -33.94
C GLN A 54 -46.42 -13.16 -34.22
N LYS A 55 -45.32 -12.99 -33.47
CA LYS A 55 -44.06 -13.76 -33.64
C LYS A 55 -44.25 -15.28 -33.66
N ASP A 56 -45.27 -15.79 -32.98
CA ASP A 56 -45.53 -17.22 -32.83
C ASP A 56 -46.50 -17.83 -33.84
N SER A 57 -47.12 -17.02 -34.70
CA SER A 57 -48.07 -17.50 -35.71
C SER A 57 -47.37 -18.41 -36.74
N ASP A 58 -48.04 -19.51 -37.13
CA ASP A 58 -47.57 -20.43 -38.17
C ASP A 58 -47.28 -19.72 -39.50
N VAL A 59 -47.98 -18.61 -39.76
CA VAL A 59 -47.79 -17.78 -40.96
C VAL A 59 -46.44 -17.05 -40.93
N VAL A 60 -46.07 -16.47 -39.78
CA VAL A 60 -44.80 -15.75 -39.59
C VAL A 60 -43.62 -16.73 -39.56
N LYS A 61 -43.82 -17.92 -38.97
CA LYS A 61 -42.83 -19.02 -38.98
C LYS A 61 -42.59 -19.62 -40.37
N SER A 62 -43.59 -19.57 -41.26
CA SER A 62 -43.47 -20.04 -42.64
C SER A 62 -42.69 -19.11 -43.59
N ILE A 63 -42.25 -17.94 -43.11
CA ILE A 63 -41.50 -16.96 -43.90
C ILE A 63 -40.07 -17.44 -44.14
N ASP A 64 -39.64 -17.42 -45.40
CA ASP A 64 -38.23 -17.55 -45.76
C ASP A 64 -37.48 -16.27 -45.35
N LYS A 65 -36.80 -16.35 -44.20
CA LYS A 65 -36.06 -15.22 -43.61
C LYS A 65 -34.96 -14.71 -44.54
N SER A 66 -34.24 -15.60 -45.22
CA SER A 66 -33.11 -15.25 -46.08
C SER A 66 -33.59 -14.55 -47.35
N LYS A 67 -34.63 -15.08 -48.00
CA LYS A 67 -35.20 -14.46 -49.20
C LYS A 67 -35.84 -13.10 -48.89
N THR A 68 -36.57 -13.01 -47.79
CA THR A 68 -37.22 -11.75 -47.35
C THR A 68 -36.18 -10.68 -46.99
N LEU A 69 -35.12 -11.07 -46.30
CA LEU A 69 -34.00 -10.18 -46.00
C LEU A 69 -33.31 -9.71 -47.28
N ALA A 70 -33.03 -10.60 -48.24
CA ALA A 70 -32.40 -10.24 -49.50
C ALA A 70 -33.23 -9.21 -50.29
N THR A 71 -34.55 -9.41 -50.41
CA THR A 71 -35.43 -8.46 -51.12
C THR A 71 -35.54 -7.12 -50.37
N LEU A 72 -35.61 -7.14 -49.04
CA LEU A 72 -35.62 -5.92 -48.22
C LEU A 72 -34.33 -5.12 -48.40
N LEU A 73 -33.17 -5.79 -48.42
CA LEU A 73 -31.87 -5.15 -48.61
C LEU A 73 -31.67 -4.64 -50.04
N GLU A 74 -32.20 -5.34 -51.04
CA GLU A 74 -32.20 -4.86 -52.43
C GLU A 74 -33.07 -3.61 -52.60
N TYR A 75 -34.22 -3.56 -51.93
CA TYR A 75 -35.05 -2.35 -51.86
C TYR A 75 -34.35 -1.23 -51.08
N ALA A 76 -33.72 -1.52 -49.94
CA ALA A 76 -33.06 -0.51 -49.10
C ALA A 76 -31.81 0.08 -49.76
N PHE A 77 -31.05 -0.70 -50.54
CA PHE A 77 -29.82 -0.27 -51.22
C PHE A 77 -29.93 -0.35 -52.76
N PRO A 78 -30.78 0.48 -53.39
CA PRO A 78 -31.04 0.44 -54.83
C PRO A 78 -29.86 1.01 -55.64
N GLU A 79 -29.71 0.54 -56.88
CA GLU A 79 -28.60 0.97 -57.76
C GLU A 79 -28.89 2.28 -58.54
N LYS A 80 -30.16 2.72 -58.64
CA LYS A 80 -30.56 3.83 -59.54
C LYS A 80 -31.51 4.89 -58.97
N LYS A 81 -32.26 4.64 -57.88
CA LYS A 81 -33.30 5.56 -57.37
C LYS A 81 -33.25 5.66 -55.84
N PRO A 82 -33.26 6.85 -55.22
CA PRO A 82 -33.16 6.97 -53.76
C PRO A 82 -34.43 6.45 -53.06
N VAL A 83 -34.25 5.70 -51.97
CA VAL A 83 -35.32 5.13 -51.15
C VAL A 83 -35.98 6.19 -50.28
N SER A 84 -37.29 6.05 -50.07
CA SER A 84 -37.99 6.83 -49.05
C SER A 84 -37.61 6.33 -47.64
N LEU A 85 -36.75 7.08 -46.94
CA LEU A 85 -36.36 6.78 -45.56
C LEU A 85 -37.57 6.69 -44.61
N CYS A 86 -38.68 7.37 -44.92
CA CYS A 86 -39.92 7.29 -44.14
C CYS A 86 -40.58 5.91 -44.22
N VAL A 87 -40.51 5.22 -45.38
CA VAL A 87 -41.05 3.87 -45.55
C VAL A 87 -40.18 2.86 -44.79
N LEU A 88 -38.86 3.02 -44.86
CA LEU A 88 -37.91 2.15 -44.17
C LEU A 88 -38.04 2.21 -42.63
N LYS A 89 -38.39 3.37 -42.06
CA LYS A 89 -38.66 3.47 -40.61
C LYS A 89 -39.75 2.53 -40.09
N HIS A 90 -40.62 2.03 -40.96
CA HIS A 90 -41.67 1.09 -40.59
C HIS A 90 -41.20 -0.38 -40.64
N SER A 91 -39.95 -0.69 -40.99
CA SER A 91 -39.45 -2.07 -41.12
C SER A 91 -38.88 -2.70 -39.84
N GLU A 92 -39.03 -2.06 -38.68
CA GLU A 92 -38.49 -2.50 -37.39
C GLU A 92 -38.82 -3.97 -37.04
N GLY A 93 -40.10 -4.34 -37.06
CA GLY A 93 -40.56 -5.68 -36.67
C GLY A 93 -40.07 -6.77 -37.62
N ILE A 94 -40.02 -6.49 -38.92
CA ILE A 94 -39.55 -7.47 -39.92
C ILE A 94 -38.02 -7.60 -39.91
N LEU A 95 -37.29 -6.49 -39.69
CA LEU A 95 -35.84 -6.50 -39.54
C LEU A 95 -35.41 -7.33 -38.34
N ASN A 96 -36.00 -7.09 -37.16
CA ASN A 96 -35.68 -7.82 -35.93
C ASN A 96 -36.15 -9.29 -35.94
N TYR A 97 -37.03 -9.68 -36.86
CA TYR A 97 -37.44 -11.07 -37.05
C TYR A 97 -36.51 -11.85 -37.99
N CYS A 98 -36.03 -11.18 -39.05
CA CYS A 98 -35.15 -11.75 -40.08
C CYS A 98 -33.68 -11.73 -39.68
N LEU A 99 -33.23 -10.70 -38.97
CA LEU A 99 -31.85 -10.53 -38.54
C LEU A 99 -31.61 -11.11 -37.14
N ASN A 100 -30.48 -11.78 -37.01
CA ASN A 100 -29.85 -12.16 -35.75
C ASN A 100 -28.35 -11.88 -35.87
N GLU A 101 -27.59 -12.05 -34.79
CA GLU A 101 -26.14 -11.80 -34.79
C GLU A 101 -25.39 -12.49 -35.94
N ALA A 102 -25.67 -13.78 -36.19
CA ALA A 102 -24.99 -14.55 -37.23
C ALA A 102 -25.30 -14.04 -38.65
N THR A 103 -26.56 -13.72 -38.95
CA THR A 103 -26.97 -13.20 -40.27
C THR A 103 -26.56 -11.74 -40.45
N PHE A 104 -26.50 -10.97 -39.38
CA PHE A 104 -25.99 -9.60 -39.40
C PHE A 104 -24.52 -9.56 -39.83
N ASN A 105 -23.66 -10.38 -39.21
CA ASN A 105 -22.23 -10.43 -39.54
C ASN A 105 -21.96 -11.09 -40.90
N LYS A 106 -22.64 -12.20 -41.24
CA LYS A 106 -22.32 -12.99 -42.44
C LYS A 106 -23.02 -12.53 -43.72
N GLU A 107 -24.18 -11.87 -43.63
CA GLU A 107 -24.99 -11.50 -44.80
C GLU A 107 -25.17 -9.98 -44.92
N PHE A 108 -25.57 -9.31 -43.84
CA PHE A 108 -25.88 -7.88 -43.88
C PHE A 108 -24.64 -6.98 -43.98
N LEU A 109 -23.66 -7.11 -43.07
CA LEU A 109 -22.45 -6.28 -43.09
C LEU A 109 -21.65 -6.37 -44.40
N PRO A 110 -21.40 -7.55 -45.00
CA PRO A 110 -20.65 -7.64 -46.26
C PRO A 110 -21.37 -6.96 -47.43
N LEU A 111 -22.70 -7.07 -47.48
CA LEU A 111 -23.52 -6.41 -48.51
C LEU A 111 -23.46 -4.89 -48.35
N VAL A 112 -23.68 -4.39 -47.14
CA VAL A 112 -23.61 -2.95 -46.83
C VAL A 112 -22.22 -2.41 -47.14
N ASN A 113 -21.16 -3.10 -46.74
CA ASN A 113 -19.77 -2.75 -47.07
C ASN A 113 -19.58 -2.56 -48.57
N LYS A 114 -20.08 -3.50 -49.38
CA LYS A 114 -20.02 -3.43 -50.84
C LYS A 114 -20.82 -2.24 -51.39
N LYS A 115 -21.98 -1.92 -50.81
CA LYS A 115 -22.85 -0.81 -51.25
C LYS A 115 -22.28 0.56 -50.87
N ILE A 116 -21.78 0.74 -49.65
CA ILE A 116 -21.14 1.98 -49.20
C ILE A 116 -19.90 2.29 -50.05
N ARG A 117 -19.08 1.30 -50.39
CA ARG A 117 -17.91 1.48 -51.28
C ARG A 117 -18.29 1.95 -52.69
N ARG A 118 -19.51 1.65 -53.16
CA ARG A 118 -20.01 2.07 -54.48
C ARG A 118 -20.70 3.44 -54.43
N SER A 119 -21.47 3.73 -53.39
CA SER A 119 -22.18 5.00 -53.23
C SER A 119 -22.43 5.31 -51.75
N ALA A 120 -21.48 5.97 -51.10
CA ALA A 120 -21.58 6.33 -49.69
C ALA A 120 -22.70 7.35 -49.40
N GLU A 121 -22.93 8.30 -50.31
CA GLU A 121 -23.93 9.38 -50.11
C GLU A 121 -25.37 8.88 -50.00
N THR A 122 -25.68 7.80 -50.71
CA THR A 122 -27.01 7.19 -50.70
C THR A 122 -27.10 6.04 -49.70
N SER A 123 -26.02 5.27 -49.53
CA SER A 123 -26.02 4.06 -48.71
C SER A 123 -25.88 4.35 -47.20
N ILE A 124 -25.09 5.34 -46.79
CA ILE A 124 -24.86 5.61 -45.35
C ILE A 124 -26.13 6.10 -44.64
N PRO A 125 -26.94 7.02 -45.19
CA PRO A 125 -28.20 7.41 -44.55
C PRO A 125 -29.21 6.27 -44.41
N VAL A 126 -29.27 5.37 -45.40
CA VAL A 126 -30.08 4.15 -45.32
C VAL A 126 -29.55 3.24 -44.21
N PHE A 127 -28.25 3.01 -44.17
CA PHE A 127 -27.60 2.18 -43.17
C PHE A 127 -27.85 2.70 -41.75
N GLN A 128 -27.73 4.00 -41.52
CA GLN A 128 -28.02 4.65 -40.25
C GLN A 128 -29.46 4.37 -39.78
N VAL A 129 -30.45 4.53 -40.68
CA VAL A 129 -31.86 4.24 -40.35
C VAL A 129 -32.04 2.77 -40.02
N VAL A 130 -31.38 1.85 -40.72
CA VAL A 130 -31.47 0.42 -40.40
C VAL A 130 -30.90 0.13 -39.01
N LEU A 131 -29.73 0.68 -38.66
CA LEU A 131 -29.11 0.47 -37.35
C LEU A 131 -29.98 0.97 -36.19
N ASP A 132 -30.64 2.11 -36.36
CA ASP A 132 -31.51 2.69 -35.33
C ASP A 132 -32.78 1.85 -35.05
N LEU A 133 -33.13 0.91 -35.94
CA LEU A 133 -34.30 0.03 -35.82
C LEU A 133 -33.95 -1.36 -35.25
N LEU A 134 -32.67 -1.67 -35.00
CA LEU A 134 -32.26 -2.98 -34.48
C LEU A 134 -32.35 -3.01 -32.95
N GLU A 135 -32.95 -4.07 -32.41
CA GLU A 135 -33.17 -4.24 -30.97
C GLU A 135 -32.20 -5.25 -30.31
N PHE A 136 -31.44 -6.01 -31.09
CA PHE A 136 -30.51 -7.01 -30.57
C PHE A 136 -29.11 -6.43 -30.29
N GLN A 137 -28.34 -7.14 -29.46
CA GLN A 137 -26.97 -6.78 -29.10
C GLN A 137 -26.00 -7.79 -29.74
N ILE A 138 -24.83 -7.31 -30.17
CA ILE A 138 -23.81 -8.05 -30.93
C ILE A 138 -22.53 -8.13 -30.09
N ASP A 139 -21.86 -9.28 -30.08
CA ASP A 139 -20.61 -9.45 -29.31
C ASP A 139 -19.42 -8.77 -30.02
N GLU A 140 -19.25 -9.02 -31.32
CA GLU A 140 -18.19 -8.41 -32.14
C GLU A 140 -18.66 -8.05 -33.56
N ILE A 141 -18.09 -6.97 -34.12
CA ILE A 141 -18.36 -6.50 -35.48
C ILE A 141 -17.24 -6.99 -36.40
N GLU A 142 -17.55 -7.92 -37.30
CA GLU A 142 -16.60 -8.45 -38.28
C GLU A 142 -16.54 -7.59 -39.57
N GLY A 143 -15.34 -7.15 -39.95
CA GLY A 143 -15.05 -6.51 -41.25
C GLY A 143 -14.66 -5.02 -41.20
N ASP A 144 -14.13 -4.52 -42.32
CA ASP A 144 -13.53 -3.17 -42.43
C ASP A 144 -14.55 -1.99 -42.45
N LEU A 145 -15.79 -2.22 -42.02
CA LEU A 145 -16.86 -1.20 -42.14
C LEU A 145 -16.54 0.06 -41.34
N ILE A 146 -16.01 -0.09 -40.14
CA ILE A 146 -15.65 1.01 -39.25
C ILE A 146 -14.65 1.94 -39.93
N ASP A 147 -13.63 1.39 -40.60
CA ASP A 147 -12.61 2.19 -41.28
C ASP A 147 -13.18 2.90 -42.52
N ILE A 148 -14.10 2.26 -43.24
CA ILE A 148 -14.82 2.88 -44.36
C ILE A 148 -15.68 4.05 -43.86
N LEU A 149 -16.42 3.87 -42.77
CA LEU A 149 -17.25 4.92 -42.17
C LEU A 149 -16.37 6.09 -41.71
N ILE A 150 -15.29 5.82 -40.97
CA ILE A 150 -14.36 6.86 -40.51
C ILE A 150 -13.79 7.66 -41.69
N SER A 151 -13.46 7.01 -42.81
CA SER A 151 -13.01 7.71 -44.03
C SER A 151 -14.09 8.66 -44.61
N ASN A 152 -15.37 8.27 -44.52
CA ASN A 152 -16.50 9.08 -45.00
C ASN A 152 -16.83 10.28 -44.10
N LEU A 153 -16.22 10.41 -42.91
CA LEU A 153 -16.26 11.66 -42.13
C LEU A 153 -15.56 12.81 -42.85
N LEU A 154 -14.69 12.52 -43.83
CA LEU A 154 -14.02 13.52 -44.68
C LEU A 154 -14.80 13.83 -45.97
N ALA A 155 -15.99 13.26 -46.17
CA ALA A 155 -16.78 13.48 -47.37
C ALA A 155 -17.20 14.95 -47.53
N SER A 156 -17.29 15.45 -48.77
CA SER A 156 -17.69 16.83 -49.05
C SER A 156 -19.14 17.13 -48.63
N ASN A 157 -20.01 16.12 -48.69
CA ASN A 157 -21.43 16.23 -48.39
C ASN A 157 -21.74 16.13 -46.88
N SER A 158 -22.38 17.14 -46.32
CA SER A 158 -22.73 17.21 -44.90
C SER A 158 -23.73 16.13 -44.46
N LYS A 159 -24.66 15.73 -45.34
CA LYS A 159 -25.64 14.67 -45.02
C LYS A 159 -24.94 13.33 -44.81
N THR A 160 -23.96 13.01 -45.66
CA THR A 160 -23.15 11.80 -45.55
C THR A 160 -22.33 11.82 -44.28
N ARG A 161 -21.70 12.95 -43.94
CA ARG A 161 -20.93 13.10 -42.69
C ARG A 161 -21.81 12.91 -41.45
N ASN A 162 -22.95 13.60 -41.36
CA ASN A 162 -23.85 13.50 -40.22
C ASN A 162 -24.42 12.07 -40.05
N ALA A 163 -24.81 11.44 -41.16
CA ALA A 163 -25.27 10.05 -41.14
C ALA A 163 -24.16 9.07 -40.75
N THR A 164 -22.90 9.37 -41.10
CA THR A 164 -21.73 8.59 -40.68
C THR A 164 -21.51 8.69 -39.17
N VAL A 165 -21.58 9.89 -38.60
CA VAL A 165 -21.47 10.11 -37.14
C VAL A 165 -22.54 9.30 -36.40
N ALA A 166 -23.80 9.44 -36.82
CA ALA A 166 -24.92 8.71 -36.23
C ALA A 166 -24.75 7.18 -36.39
N SER A 167 -24.28 6.69 -37.54
CA SER A 167 -24.02 5.27 -37.77
C SER A 167 -22.96 4.71 -36.80
N LEU A 168 -21.86 5.44 -36.58
CA LEU A 168 -20.80 5.02 -35.65
C LEU A 168 -21.33 4.94 -34.22
N VAL A 169 -22.16 5.90 -33.79
CA VAL A 169 -22.77 5.92 -32.46
C VAL A 169 -23.76 4.75 -32.30
N SER A 170 -24.58 4.47 -33.31
CA SER A 170 -25.54 3.36 -33.26
C SER A 170 -24.84 2.00 -33.28
N LEU A 171 -23.71 1.84 -33.99
CA LEU A 171 -22.89 0.63 -33.91
C LEU A 171 -22.30 0.41 -32.52
N VAL A 172 -21.84 1.47 -31.85
CA VAL A 172 -21.35 1.37 -30.46
C VAL A 172 -22.48 0.97 -29.50
N LYS A 173 -23.72 1.44 -29.73
CA LYS A 173 -24.89 1.05 -28.92
C LYS A 173 -25.34 -0.39 -29.14
N LEU A 174 -25.10 -0.94 -30.32
CA LEU A 174 -25.46 -2.32 -30.68
C LEU A 174 -24.41 -3.34 -30.19
N CYS A 175 -23.18 -2.92 -29.91
CA CYS A 175 -22.11 -3.82 -29.51
C CYS A 175 -21.99 -3.91 -27.99
N LYS A 176 -21.89 -5.15 -27.47
CA LYS A 176 -21.65 -5.39 -26.04
C LYS A 176 -20.22 -5.09 -25.61
N ASN A 177 -19.26 -5.18 -26.54
CA ASN A 177 -17.86 -4.97 -26.25
C ASN A 177 -17.60 -3.50 -25.85
N PRO A 178 -17.21 -3.23 -24.58
CA PRO A 178 -17.00 -1.87 -24.09
C PRO A 178 -15.80 -1.18 -24.77
N ASP A 179 -14.85 -1.93 -25.32
CA ASP A 179 -13.62 -1.42 -25.91
C ASP A 179 -13.80 -0.92 -27.35
N LEU A 180 -14.87 -1.34 -28.04
CA LEU A 180 -15.14 -0.91 -29.41
C LEU A 180 -15.24 0.62 -29.53
N LYS A 181 -15.88 1.24 -28.53
CA LYS A 181 -16.01 2.69 -28.41
C LYS A 181 -14.64 3.38 -28.36
N PHE A 182 -13.69 2.81 -27.61
CA PHE A 182 -12.32 3.31 -27.51
C PHE A 182 -11.55 3.18 -28.84
N ILE A 183 -11.68 2.03 -29.52
CA ILE A 183 -11.05 1.77 -30.81
C ILE A 183 -11.51 2.80 -31.85
N ILE A 184 -12.83 3.03 -31.95
CA ILE A 184 -13.41 4.00 -32.88
C ILE A 184 -12.95 5.42 -32.53
N PHE A 185 -13.02 5.81 -31.25
CA PHE A 185 -12.59 7.14 -30.80
C PHE A 185 -11.13 7.42 -31.19
N LYS A 186 -10.22 6.48 -30.91
CA LYS A 186 -8.80 6.63 -31.25
C LYS A 186 -8.57 6.75 -32.75
N LYS A 187 -9.25 5.92 -33.57
CA LYS A 187 -9.17 5.99 -35.04
C LYS A 187 -9.71 7.31 -35.60
N VAL A 188 -10.77 7.87 -35.03
CA VAL A 188 -11.29 9.19 -35.43
C VAL A 188 -10.31 10.30 -35.01
N ASN A 189 -9.73 10.21 -33.81
CA ASN A 189 -8.76 11.19 -33.33
C ASN A 189 -7.48 11.19 -34.19
N THR A 190 -6.96 10.02 -34.59
CA THR A 190 -5.79 9.96 -35.50
C THR A 190 -6.09 10.57 -36.86
N LYS A 191 -7.33 10.45 -37.36
CA LYS A 191 -7.76 11.11 -38.61
C LYS A 191 -7.84 12.62 -38.49
N LEU A 192 -8.36 13.15 -37.37
CA LEU A 192 -8.39 14.58 -37.10
C LEU A 192 -6.98 15.18 -36.93
N SER A 193 -6.14 14.51 -36.13
CA SER A 193 -4.78 14.94 -35.81
C SER A 193 -3.76 14.71 -36.94
N GLY A 194 -4.09 13.85 -37.90
CA GLY A 194 -3.27 13.48 -39.05
C GLY A 194 -3.24 14.52 -40.18
N PRO A 195 -2.47 14.26 -41.26
CA PRO A 195 -2.27 15.21 -42.36
C PRO A 195 -3.57 15.53 -43.13
N GLU A 196 -4.50 14.57 -43.20
CA GLU A 196 -5.79 14.72 -43.88
C GLU A 196 -6.74 15.62 -43.09
N GLY A 197 -6.89 15.41 -41.77
CA GLY A 197 -7.72 16.25 -40.90
C GLY A 197 -7.18 17.67 -40.73
N ARG A 198 -5.84 17.84 -40.68
CA ARG A 198 -5.22 19.18 -40.62
C ARG A 198 -5.50 20.04 -41.84
N ARG A 199 -5.59 19.44 -43.03
CA ARG A 199 -5.88 20.12 -44.30
C ARG A 199 -7.37 20.23 -44.63
N ALA A 200 -8.23 19.61 -43.82
CA ALA A 200 -9.67 19.60 -44.04
C ALA A 200 -10.33 20.96 -43.76
N SER A 201 -11.49 21.19 -44.38
CA SER A 201 -12.29 22.41 -44.14
C SER A 201 -12.85 22.44 -42.72
N ALA A 202 -13.25 23.63 -42.26
CA ALA A 202 -13.84 23.82 -40.93
C ALA A 202 -15.06 22.92 -40.69
N ASP A 203 -15.93 22.76 -41.69
CA ASP A 203 -17.13 21.91 -41.58
C ASP A 203 -16.81 20.42 -41.40
N VAL A 204 -15.73 19.95 -42.01
CA VAL A 204 -15.25 18.57 -41.87
C VAL A 204 -14.63 18.37 -40.49
N LYS A 205 -13.82 19.32 -40.02
CA LYS A 205 -13.27 19.31 -38.65
C LYS A 205 -14.38 19.31 -37.60
N LEU A 206 -15.43 20.11 -37.78
CA LEU A 206 -16.61 20.11 -36.90
C LEU A 206 -17.31 18.76 -36.89
N SER A 207 -17.41 18.07 -38.03
CA SER A 207 -18.03 16.73 -38.11
C SER A 207 -17.18 15.67 -37.40
N LEU A 208 -15.85 15.74 -37.50
CA LEU A 208 -14.92 14.88 -36.77
C LEU A 208 -15.00 15.14 -35.26
N LEU A 209 -15.09 16.41 -34.84
CA LEU A 209 -15.27 16.79 -33.44
C LEU A 209 -16.63 16.36 -32.89
N ASP A 210 -17.69 16.46 -33.68
CA ASP A 210 -19.03 15.97 -33.34
C ASP A 210 -19.03 14.45 -33.14
N ALA A 211 -18.30 13.71 -33.97
CA ALA A 211 -18.07 12.28 -33.79
C ALA A 211 -17.36 11.97 -32.47
N LEU A 212 -16.24 12.64 -32.18
CA LEU A 212 -15.49 12.45 -30.94
C LEU A 212 -16.35 12.82 -29.71
N GLY A 213 -17.12 13.91 -29.81
CA GLY A 213 -18.00 14.39 -28.74
C GLY A 213 -19.14 13.40 -28.46
N SER A 214 -19.80 12.90 -29.50
CA SER A 214 -20.86 11.90 -29.39
C SER A 214 -20.35 10.57 -28.84
N LEU A 215 -19.14 10.15 -29.25
CA LEU A 215 -18.48 8.96 -28.74
C LEU A 215 -17.95 9.14 -27.30
N SER A 216 -17.84 10.36 -26.79
CA SER A 216 -17.37 10.62 -25.41
C SER A 216 -18.46 10.49 -24.33
N GLN A 217 -19.74 10.48 -24.71
CA GLN A 217 -20.86 10.48 -23.76
C GLN A 217 -20.88 9.21 -22.88
N PRO A 218 -21.27 9.28 -21.59
CA PRO A 218 -21.26 8.15 -20.66
C PRO A 218 -22.14 6.98 -21.11
N SER A 219 -21.48 5.85 -21.38
CA SER A 219 -22.06 4.51 -21.21
C SER A 219 -21.64 4.04 -19.83
N SER A 220 -22.58 3.48 -19.07
CA SER A 220 -22.55 3.24 -17.62
C SER A 220 -21.43 2.32 -17.07
N THR A 221 -20.37 2.01 -17.81
CA THR A 221 -19.49 0.88 -17.51
C THR A 221 -17.98 1.05 -17.73
N SER A 222 -17.46 2.16 -18.31
CA SER A 222 -16.01 2.28 -18.57
C SER A 222 -15.40 3.62 -18.13
N THR A 223 -14.73 3.61 -16.98
CA THR A 223 -14.19 4.80 -16.28
C THR A 223 -12.74 5.12 -16.65
N SER A 224 -12.02 4.18 -17.27
CA SER A 224 -10.66 4.35 -17.77
C SER A 224 -10.54 5.22 -19.03
N PHE A 225 -11.64 5.39 -19.79
CA PHE A 225 -11.65 6.05 -21.09
C PHE A 225 -11.62 7.59 -21.02
N TYR A 226 -12.27 8.17 -20.01
CA TYR A 226 -12.47 9.61 -19.87
C TYR A 226 -11.21 10.47 -19.80
N PRO A 227 -10.17 10.06 -19.06
CA PRO A 227 -8.99 10.89 -18.94
C PRO A 227 -8.19 10.97 -20.25
N ASP A 228 -8.15 9.88 -21.03
CA ASP A 228 -7.53 9.86 -22.35
C ASP A 228 -8.31 10.74 -23.34
N VAL A 229 -9.64 10.68 -23.31
CA VAL A 229 -10.52 11.56 -24.10
C VAL A 229 -10.28 13.03 -23.77
N LEU A 230 -10.21 13.38 -22.49
CA LEU A 230 -9.94 14.76 -22.05
C LEU A 230 -8.57 15.23 -22.54
N LYS A 231 -7.53 14.39 -22.41
CA LYS A 231 -6.19 14.69 -22.91
C LYS A 231 -6.22 14.93 -24.42
N ASP A 232 -6.83 14.04 -25.18
CA ASP A 232 -6.90 14.13 -26.65
C ASP A 232 -7.61 15.42 -27.10
N PHE A 233 -8.74 15.78 -26.49
CA PHE A 233 -9.42 17.04 -26.78
C PHE A 233 -8.58 18.27 -26.44
N LEU A 234 -7.79 18.20 -25.37
CA LEU A 234 -6.91 19.29 -24.99
C LEU A 234 -5.70 19.42 -25.91
N ASP A 235 -5.12 18.32 -26.36
CA ASP A 235 -4.05 18.32 -27.36
C ASP A 235 -4.56 18.95 -28.66
N ILE A 236 -5.80 18.63 -29.07
CA ILE A 236 -6.46 19.29 -30.22
C ILE A 236 -6.60 20.81 -29.98
N ILE A 237 -7.18 21.22 -28.86
CA ILE A 237 -7.42 22.64 -28.54
C ILE A 237 -6.10 23.42 -28.44
N THR A 238 -5.08 22.86 -27.80
CA THR A 238 -3.78 23.50 -27.62
C THR A 238 -3.01 23.57 -28.94
N SER A 239 -3.16 22.58 -29.82
CA SER A 239 -2.56 22.62 -31.17
C SER A 239 -3.14 23.72 -32.06
N GLU A 240 -4.43 24.06 -31.92
CA GLU A 240 -5.07 25.11 -32.71
C GLU A 240 -4.94 26.50 -32.09
N ALA A 241 -4.96 26.63 -30.75
CA ALA A 241 -4.98 27.92 -30.07
C ALA A 241 -3.66 28.34 -29.40
N GLY A 242 -2.65 27.45 -29.33
CA GLY A 242 -1.37 27.66 -28.65
C GLY A 242 -1.45 27.77 -27.11
N LYS A 243 -2.63 28.08 -26.55
CA LYS A 243 -2.97 28.10 -25.13
C LYS A 243 -4.45 27.72 -24.95
N LEU A 244 -4.80 27.16 -23.79
CA LEU A 244 -6.19 26.88 -23.44
C LEU A 244 -7.02 28.19 -23.48
N PRO A 245 -8.18 28.25 -24.17
CA PRO A 245 -9.01 29.44 -24.17
C PRO A 245 -9.44 29.81 -22.75
N LYS A 246 -9.31 31.10 -22.39
CA LYS A 246 -9.59 31.60 -21.03
C LYS A 246 -11.00 31.26 -20.52
N ALA A 247 -11.95 31.06 -21.42
CA ALA A 247 -13.33 30.68 -21.12
C ALA A 247 -13.45 29.30 -20.42
N TYR A 248 -12.49 28.38 -20.61
CA TYR A 248 -12.53 27.05 -20.01
C TYR A 248 -11.95 27.01 -18.58
N ILE A 249 -11.16 28.01 -18.19
CA ILE A 249 -10.51 28.05 -16.88
C ILE A 249 -11.54 28.03 -15.73
N PRO A 250 -12.65 28.82 -15.76
CA PRO A 250 -13.68 28.76 -14.72
C PRO A 250 -14.48 27.44 -14.71
N LEU A 251 -14.69 26.83 -15.88
CA LEU A 251 -15.37 25.53 -16.00
C LEU A 251 -14.55 24.42 -15.33
N LEU A 252 -13.24 24.37 -15.61
CA LEU A 252 -12.32 23.42 -14.97
C LEU A 252 -12.26 23.63 -13.46
N ALA A 253 -12.22 24.89 -13.00
CA ALA A 253 -12.25 25.22 -11.57
C ALA A 253 -13.53 24.73 -10.87
N THR A 254 -14.67 24.83 -11.53
CA THR A 254 -15.97 24.36 -11.01
C THR A 254 -16.03 22.83 -10.98
N MET A 255 -15.57 22.17 -12.04
CA MET A 255 -15.50 20.71 -12.10
C MET A 255 -14.55 20.12 -11.05
N ALA A 256 -13.40 20.74 -10.83
CA ALA A 256 -12.45 20.34 -9.78
C ALA A 256 -13.06 20.42 -8.36
N GLN A 257 -14.05 21.29 -8.15
CA GLN A 257 -14.72 21.46 -6.85
C GLN A 257 -15.94 20.54 -6.66
N SER A 258 -16.40 19.86 -7.71
CA SER A 258 -17.64 19.07 -7.69
C SER A 258 -17.58 17.83 -6.78
N ALA A 259 -16.38 17.34 -6.45
CA ALA A 259 -16.17 16.08 -5.74
C ALA A 259 -16.19 16.17 -4.20
N LYS A 260 -16.37 17.36 -3.60
CA LYS A 260 -16.27 17.55 -2.13
C LYS A 260 -17.24 16.72 -1.28
N LYS A 261 -18.32 16.20 -1.86
CA LYS A 261 -19.37 15.42 -1.15
C LYS A 261 -19.44 13.96 -1.59
N GLU A 262 -18.56 13.51 -2.46
CA GLU A 262 -18.62 12.15 -3.01
C GLU A 262 -17.69 11.19 -2.26
N ALA A 263 -17.99 9.88 -2.37
CA ALA A 263 -17.16 8.84 -1.79
C ALA A 263 -15.77 8.81 -2.47
N PRO A 264 -14.68 8.49 -1.75
CA PRO A 264 -13.33 8.53 -2.30
C PRO A 264 -13.15 7.70 -3.57
N ALA A 265 -13.83 6.55 -3.68
CA ALA A 265 -13.75 5.65 -4.84
C ALA A 265 -14.70 6.03 -6.00
N SER A 266 -15.37 7.19 -5.96
CA SER A 266 -16.31 7.57 -7.02
C SER A 266 -15.60 8.12 -8.27
N ASP A 267 -16.20 7.90 -9.43
CA ASP A 267 -15.69 8.40 -10.71
C ASP A 267 -15.67 9.92 -10.80
N ALA A 268 -16.49 10.64 -10.01
CA ALA A 268 -16.41 12.09 -10.02
C ALA A 268 -15.16 12.61 -9.29
N VAL A 269 -14.62 11.88 -8.32
CA VAL A 269 -13.34 12.21 -7.66
C VAL A 269 -12.17 12.08 -8.64
N SER A 270 -12.17 11.07 -9.51
CA SER A 270 -11.17 10.96 -10.58
C SER A 270 -11.29 12.07 -11.62
N ARG A 271 -12.52 12.43 -12.00
CA ARG A 271 -12.80 13.53 -12.94
C ARG A 271 -12.42 14.90 -12.36
N SER A 272 -12.66 15.12 -11.07
CA SER A 272 -12.29 16.36 -10.41
C SER A 272 -10.78 16.54 -10.35
N LEU A 273 -10.03 15.47 -10.07
CA LEU A 273 -8.57 15.51 -10.06
C LEU A 273 -8.00 15.79 -11.46
N ALA A 274 -8.53 15.16 -12.50
CA ALA A 274 -8.13 15.44 -13.88
C ALA A 274 -8.39 16.91 -14.24
N ALA A 275 -9.58 17.44 -13.94
CA ALA A 275 -9.91 18.85 -14.16
C ALA A 275 -8.99 19.80 -13.38
N ALA A 276 -8.65 19.46 -12.13
CA ALA A 276 -7.72 20.22 -11.29
C ALA A 276 -6.31 20.26 -11.88
N CYS A 277 -5.79 19.13 -12.38
CA CYS A 277 -4.49 19.05 -13.03
C CYS A 277 -4.42 19.95 -14.27
N LEU A 278 -5.45 19.90 -15.10
CA LEU A 278 -5.56 20.71 -16.32
C LEU A 278 -5.66 22.20 -16.01
N TRP A 279 -6.47 22.54 -15.01
CA TRP A 279 -6.57 23.90 -14.51
C TRP A 279 -5.21 24.41 -14.06
N LEU A 280 -4.49 23.63 -13.25
CA LEU A 280 -3.17 24.00 -12.72
C LEU A 280 -2.14 24.19 -13.83
N MET A 281 -2.09 23.29 -14.81
CA MET A 281 -1.21 23.42 -15.98
C MET A 281 -1.48 24.71 -16.79
N SER A 282 -2.73 25.18 -16.81
CA SER A 282 -3.12 26.38 -17.55
C SER A 282 -2.93 27.70 -16.78
N THR A 283 -3.05 27.67 -15.45
CA THR A 283 -3.04 28.89 -14.61
C THR A 283 -1.73 29.11 -13.85
N SER A 284 -0.99 28.04 -13.55
CA SER A 284 0.22 28.10 -12.74
C SER A 284 1.40 28.65 -13.53
N GLN A 285 2.05 29.68 -13.00
CA GLN A 285 3.31 30.22 -13.50
C GLN A 285 4.32 30.34 -12.35
N PRO A 286 5.64 30.16 -12.60
CA PRO A 286 6.67 30.32 -11.58
C PRO A 286 6.57 31.71 -10.92
N GLY A 287 6.45 31.74 -9.59
CA GLY A 287 6.41 33.00 -8.81
C GLY A 287 5.06 33.73 -8.74
N LYS A 288 4.04 33.31 -9.50
CA LYS A 288 2.67 33.88 -9.41
C LYS A 288 1.66 32.82 -9.00
N VAL A 289 1.17 32.92 -7.76
CA VAL A 289 0.16 32.00 -7.22
C VAL A 289 -1.20 32.28 -7.87
N PRO A 290 -1.89 31.28 -8.43
CA PRO A 290 -3.24 31.43 -8.94
C PRO A 290 -4.23 31.88 -7.84
N GLU A 291 -5.10 32.84 -8.15
CA GLU A 291 -6.15 33.28 -7.23
C GLU A 291 -7.09 32.12 -6.89
N GLY A 292 -7.36 31.91 -5.59
CA GLY A 292 -8.22 30.82 -5.13
C GLY A 292 -7.67 29.41 -5.39
N MET A 293 -6.35 29.23 -5.59
CA MET A 293 -5.71 27.92 -5.84
C MET A 293 -6.20 26.83 -4.89
N TRP A 294 -6.20 27.09 -3.58
CA TRP A 294 -6.65 26.11 -2.58
C TRP A 294 -8.17 25.92 -2.50
N ASN A 295 -8.96 26.79 -3.13
CA ASN A 295 -10.40 26.56 -3.28
C ASN A 295 -10.66 25.50 -4.36
N VAL A 296 -9.87 25.51 -5.43
CA VAL A 296 -9.90 24.54 -6.53
C VAL A 296 -9.23 23.23 -6.11
N LEU A 297 -8.06 23.30 -5.46
CA LEU A 297 -7.29 22.16 -4.97
C LEU A 297 -7.66 21.78 -3.52
N GLY A 298 -8.94 21.95 -3.15
CA GLY A 298 -9.40 21.72 -1.78
C GLY A 298 -9.06 20.32 -1.27
N ASP A 299 -9.19 19.31 -2.15
CA ASP A 299 -8.90 17.91 -1.85
C ASP A 299 -7.40 17.54 -1.96
N LEU A 300 -6.50 18.52 -2.11
CA LEU A 300 -5.05 18.40 -1.84
C LEU A 300 -4.60 19.19 -0.61
N LYS A 301 -5.46 20.05 -0.06
CA LYS A 301 -5.08 20.97 1.01
C LYS A 301 -5.00 20.22 2.34
N VAL A 302 -3.78 19.96 2.81
CA VAL A 302 -3.56 19.45 4.17
C VAL A 302 -3.53 20.62 5.16
N THR A 303 -4.26 20.50 6.27
CA THR A 303 -4.26 21.47 7.37
C THR A 303 -3.63 20.87 8.62
N GLN A 304 -2.99 21.69 9.46
CA GLN A 304 -2.29 21.23 10.67
C GLN A 304 -3.31 20.62 11.64
N SER A 305 -3.27 19.29 11.83
CA SER A 305 -4.06 18.43 12.76
C SER A 305 -4.70 17.18 12.15
N MET A 306 -4.57 16.94 10.85
CA MET A 306 -5.24 15.79 10.22
C MET A 306 -4.51 14.48 10.56
N SER A 307 -5.16 13.57 11.31
CA SER A 307 -4.70 12.18 11.48
C SER A 307 -4.78 11.42 10.14
N GLN A 308 -4.17 10.23 10.02
CA GLN A 308 -4.20 9.44 8.77
C GLN A 308 -5.63 9.23 8.21
N HIS A 309 -6.65 9.15 9.08
CA HIS A 309 -8.05 9.03 8.69
C HIS A 309 -8.68 10.34 8.16
N ALA A 310 -8.03 11.48 8.36
CA ALA A 310 -8.49 12.79 7.98
C ALA A 310 -7.76 13.36 6.74
N LEU A 311 -6.96 12.55 6.04
CA LEU A 311 -6.36 12.95 4.76
C LEU A 311 -7.44 13.44 3.76
N PRO A 312 -7.14 14.45 2.93
CA PRO A 312 -7.99 14.84 1.81
C PRO A 312 -8.30 13.65 0.89
N ASN A 313 -9.47 13.66 0.24
CA ASN A 313 -9.97 12.50 -0.51
C ASN A 313 -9.00 11.99 -1.60
N TRP A 314 -8.26 12.88 -2.28
CA TRP A 314 -7.31 12.48 -3.33
C TRP A 314 -6.01 11.87 -2.79
N LEU A 315 -5.77 11.91 -1.47
CA LEU A 315 -4.56 11.41 -0.81
C LEU A 315 -4.82 10.16 0.06
N LYS A 316 -6.07 9.69 0.14
CA LYS A 316 -6.43 8.50 0.92
C LYS A 316 -6.03 7.20 0.21
N ASP A 317 -5.54 6.23 0.98
CA ASP A 317 -5.17 4.90 0.48
C ASP A 317 -6.30 4.22 -0.29
N CYS A 318 -7.55 4.30 0.20
CA CYS A 318 -8.71 3.72 -0.47
C CYS A 318 -8.94 4.30 -1.88
N PHE A 319 -8.73 5.60 -2.08
CA PHE A 319 -8.83 6.21 -3.41
C PHE A 319 -7.69 5.73 -4.31
N LEU A 320 -6.46 5.77 -3.80
CA LEU A 320 -5.27 5.38 -4.56
C LEU A 320 -5.31 3.91 -4.98
N LEU A 321 -5.89 3.01 -4.17
CA LEU A 321 -6.14 1.61 -4.52
C LEU A 321 -7.09 1.45 -5.70
N THR A 322 -8.19 2.23 -5.71
CA THR A 322 -9.23 2.13 -6.75
C THR A 322 -8.94 2.94 -8.02
N ALA A 323 -8.06 3.93 -7.94
CA ALA A 323 -7.78 4.85 -9.02
C ALA A 323 -6.98 4.19 -10.16
N SER A 324 -7.28 4.58 -11.40
CA SER A 324 -6.54 4.09 -12.57
C SER A 324 -5.14 4.71 -12.66
N PRO A 325 -4.19 4.08 -13.38
CA PRO A 325 -2.83 4.60 -13.55
C PRO A 325 -2.78 6.04 -14.10
N ASN A 326 -3.68 6.38 -15.03
CA ASN A 326 -3.78 7.74 -15.56
C ASN A 326 -4.14 8.76 -14.47
N VAL A 327 -5.04 8.39 -13.54
CA VAL A 327 -5.42 9.23 -12.39
C VAL A 327 -4.24 9.45 -11.45
N HIS A 328 -3.41 8.41 -11.22
CA HIS A 328 -2.16 8.56 -10.46
C HIS A 328 -1.22 9.56 -11.15
N SER A 329 -1.05 9.50 -12.47
CA SER A 329 -0.19 10.46 -13.19
C SER A 329 -0.70 11.91 -13.14
N TYR A 330 -2.02 12.16 -13.13
CA TYR A 330 -2.53 13.53 -12.89
C TYR A 330 -2.24 14.00 -11.47
N LEU A 331 -2.35 13.12 -10.46
CA LEU A 331 -1.99 13.44 -9.08
C LEU A 331 -0.52 13.83 -8.98
N VAL A 332 0.37 13.01 -9.55
CA VAL A 332 1.81 13.25 -9.59
C VAL A 332 2.12 14.56 -10.33
N SER A 333 1.41 14.85 -11.42
CA SER A 333 1.56 16.11 -12.16
C SER A 333 1.13 17.34 -11.35
N CYS A 334 0.02 17.26 -10.61
CA CYS A 334 -0.41 18.32 -9.70
C CYS A 334 0.66 18.58 -8.62
N ILE A 335 1.14 17.52 -7.97
CA ILE A 335 2.17 17.61 -6.93
C ILE A 335 3.46 18.20 -7.51
N TYR A 336 3.87 17.74 -8.69
CA TYR A 336 5.06 18.26 -9.38
C TYR A 336 4.98 19.76 -9.65
N ILE A 337 3.86 20.25 -10.19
CA ILE A 337 3.67 21.68 -10.47
C ILE A 337 3.64 22.50 -9.17
N LEU A 338 3.02 21.97 -8.11
CA LEU A 338 3.02 22.64 -6.80
C LEU A 338 4.44 22.77 -6.23
N PHE A 339 5.26 21.72 -6.33
CA PHE A 339 6.66 21.79 -5.90
C PHE A 339 7.52 22.70 -6.79
N THR A 340 7.31 22.72 -8.11
CA THR A 340 8.16 23.51 -9.01
C THR A 340 7.78 24.98 -9.05
N HIS A 341 6.49 25.31 -9.13
CA HIS A 341 6.02 26.69 -9.29
C HIS A 341 5.67 27.37 -7.96
N HIS A 342 5.28 26.62 -6.94
CA HIS A 342 4.66 27.14 -5.71
C HIS A 342 5.24 26.57 -4.40
N SER A 343 6.49 26.08 -4.39
CA SER A 343 7.13 25.49 -3.20
C SER A 343 7.06 26.36 -1.93
N GLY A 344 7.16 27.69 -2.10
CA GLY A 344 7.09 28.65 -0.97
C GLY A 344 5.71 28.80 -0.34
N THR A 345 4.65 28.30 -0.99
CA THR A 345 3.27 28.33 -0.44
C THR A 345 2.91 27.06 0.32
N LEU A 346 3.73 26.00 0.21
CA LEU A 346 3.50 24.71 0.83
C LEU A 346 4.05 24.73 2.27
N SER A 347 3.23 24.28 3.23
CA SER A 347 3.73 24.04 4.59
C SER A 347 4.64 22.80 4.63
N ASN A 348 5.51 22.71 5.65
CA ASN A 348 6.39 21.54 5.83
C ASN A 348 5.58 20.24 5.99
N GLU A 349 4.42 20.31 6.63
CA GLU A 349 3.50 19.17 6.77
C GLU A 349 2.91 18.75 5.42
N GLN A 350 2.46 19.71 4.59
CA GLN A 350 1.96 19.42 3.24
C GLN A 350 3.04 18.74 2.39
N LYS A 351 4.27 19.24 2.43
CA LYS A 351 5.41 18.63 1.73
C LYS A 351 5.65 17.20 2.20
N SER A 352 5.62 16.97 3.51
CA SER A 352 5.80 15.62 4.08
C SER A 352 4.72 14.65 3.63
N VAL A 353 3.45 15.07 3.61
CA VAL A 353 2.34 14.24 3.10
C VAL A 353 2.50 13.94 1.61
N PHE A 354 2.88 14.94 0.79
CA PHE A 354 3.10 14.69 -0.64
C PHE A 354 4.25 13.72 -0.88
N TYR A 355 5.39 13.87 -0.19
CA TYR A 355 6.47 12.89 -0.27
C TYR A 355 6.01 11.49 0.15
N ARG A 356 5.20 11.38 1.21
CA ARG A 356 4.61 10.12 1.66
C ARG A 356 3.78 9.47 0.56
N VAL A 357 2.84 10.20 -0.04
CA VAL A 357 1.97 9.69 -1.10
C VAL A 357 2.77 9.27 -2.35
N LEU A 358 3.75 10.07 -2.77
CA LEU A 358 4.63 9.73 -3.89
C LEU A 358 5.42 8.43 -3.62
N MET A 359 5.92 8.25 -2.40
CA MET A 359 6.67 7.04 -2.01
C MET A 359 5.77 5.81 -1.92
N ILE A 360 4.57 5.93 -1.35
CA ILE A 360 3.62 4.81 -1.29
C ILE A 360 3.22 4.38 -2.71
N LEU A 361 2.87 5.35 -3.59
CA LEU A 361 2.55 5.07 -4.99
C LEU A 361 3.72 4.42 -5.73
N TRP A 362 4.97 4.81 -5.44
CA TRP A 362 6.15 4.17 -6.01
C TRP A 362 6.27 2.69 -5.62
N LEU A 363 5.99 2.37 -4.36
CA LEU A 363 6.06 1.01 -3.84
C LEU A 363 4.91 0.14 -4.39
N TYR A 364 3.75 0.75 -4.68
CA TYR A 364 2.54 0.06 -5.11
C TYR A 364 2.33 -0.06 -6.63
N THR A 365 2.63 0.97 -7.44
CA THR A 365 2.09 1.07 -8.81
C THR A 365 2.75 0.13 -9.83
N ASP A 366 1.94 -0.57 -10.62
CA ASP A 366 2.38 -1.50 -11.67
C ASP A 366 2.70 -0.83 -13.01
N SER A 367 2.22 0.41 -13.21
CA SER A 367 2.39 1.11 -14.47
C SER A 367 3.81 1.70 -14.62
N GLU A 368 4.50 1.32 -15.69
CA GLU A 368 5.81 1.88 -16.02
C GLU A 368 5.77 3.39 -16.29
N GLU A 369 4.68 3.89 -16.86
CA GLU A 369 4.49 5.32 -17.12
C GLU A 369 4.38 6.12 -15.82
N VAL A 370 3.54 5.65 -14.88
CA VAL A 370 3.39 6.29 -13.57
C VAL A 370 4.71 6.26 -12.80
N LEU A 371 5.47 5.16 -12.88
CA LEU A 371 6.81 5.09 -12.29
C LEU A 371 7.80 6.06 -12.92
N ALA A 372 7.74 6.27 -14.24
CA ALA A 372 8.57 7.27 -14.92
C ALA A 372 8.20 8.69 -14.45
N ASP A 373 6.91 8.99 -14.30
CA ASP A 373 6.43 10.27 -13.76
C ASP A 373 6.88 10.47 -12.30
N LEU A 374 6.75 9.44 -11.45
CA LEU A 374 7.20 9.48 -10.05
C LEU A 374 8.71 9.67 -9.94
N ARG A 375 9.50 8.98 -10.77
CA ARG A 375 10.96 9.16 -10.89
C ARG A 375 11.31 10.60 -11.22
N CYS A 376 10.69 11.14 -12.25
CA CYS A 376 10.92 12.52 -12.69
C CYS A 376 10.52 13.52 -11.59
N CYS A 377 9.36 13.33 -10.97
CA CYS A 377 8.87 14.19 -9.90
C CYS A 377 9.82 14.19 -8.70
N ILE A 378 10.05 13.03 -8.05
CA ILE A 378 10.89 12.92 -6.85
C ILE A 378 12.30 13.43 -7.12
N PHE A 379 12.88 13.10 -8.29
CA PHE A 379 14.21 13.56 -8.66
C PHE A 379 14.29 15.09 -8.74
N ASN A 380 13.39 15.71 -9.50
CA ASN A 380 13.41 17.16 -9.73
C ASN A 380 13.08 17.94 -8.46
N THR A 381 12.11 17.48 -7.65
CA THR A 381 11.76 18.16 -6.40
C THR A 381 12.91 18.11 -5.42
N LEU A 382 13.51 16.93 -5.20
CA LEU A 382 14.68 16.77 -4.33
C LEU A 382 15.87 17.61 -4.80
N ALA A 383 16.17 17.60 -6.10
CA ALA A 383 17.27 18.38 -6.65
C ALA A 383 17.05 19.88 -6.47
N SER A 384 15.80 20.35 -6.59
CA SER A 384 15.45 21.75 -6.38
C SER A 384 15.57 22.17 -4.91
N GLU A 385 15.08 21.35 -3.97
CA GLU A 385 15.12 21.66 -2.53
C GLU A 385 16.55 21.54 -1.97
N ARG A 386 17.37 20.64 -2.54
CA ARG A 386 18.79 20.50 -2.19
C ARG A 386 19.63 21.74 -2.50
N LYS A 387 19.15 22.67 -3.34
CA LYS A 387 19.79 23.98 -3.51
C LYS A 387 19.81 24.78 -2.20
N TYR A 388 18.84 24.57 -1.32
CA TYR A 388 18.63 25.36 -0.11
C TYR A 388 18.92 24.57 1.17
N ASP A 389 18.68 23.26 1.17
CA ASP A 389 18.88 22.39 2.33
C ASP A 389 19.65 21.13 1.95
N ASN A 390 20.93 21.05 2.36
CA ASN A 390 21.77 19.89 2.11
C ASN A 390 21.28 18.62 2.84
N ALA A 391 20.57 18.79 3.96
CA ALA A 391 20.06 17.69 4.77
C ALA A 391 18.68 17.20 4.31
N ILE A 392 18.12 17.73 3.22
CA ILE A 392 16.77 17.40 2.76
C ILE A 392 16.58 15.90 2.50
N ALA A 393 17.55 15.25 1.86
CA ALA A 393 17.49 13.82 1.57
C ALA A 393 17.47 12.99 2.87
N HIS A 394 18.30 13.35 3.84
CA HIS A 394 18.32 12.73 5.17
C HIS A 394 16.97 12.94 5.88
N LYS A 395 16.45 14.17 5.91
CA LYS A 395 15.14 14.48 6.54
C LYS A 395 13.99 13.70 5.91
N ILE A 396 13.95 13.60 4.58
CA ILE A 396 12.91 12.87 3.86
C ILE A 396 12.97 11.38 4.16
N ILE A 397 14.17 10.79 4.21
CA ILE A 397 14.32 9.38 4.57
C ILE A 397 13.86 9.15 6.01
N ASN A 398 14.32 9.93 6.98
CA ASN A 398 13.99 9.72 8.38
C ASN A 398 12.54 10.03 8.73
N ASN A 399 11.97 11.09 8.17
CA ASN A 399 10.62 11.54 8.54
C ASN A 399 9.53 10.91 7.67
N THR A 400 9.87 10.34 6.52
CA THR A 400 8.87 9.80 5.58
C THR A 400 9.13 8.34 5.24
N LEU A 401 10.32 8.00 4.72
CA LEU A 401 10.60 6.63 4.25
C LEU A 401 10.71 5.62 5.38
N ASN A 402 11.48 5.91 6.43
CA ASN A 402 11.70 4.99 7.54
C ASN A 402 10.39 4.68 8.30
N PRO A 403 9.49 5.65 8.58
CA PRO A 403 8.16 5.37 9.08
C PRO A 403 7.33 4.44 8.18
N LEU A 404 7.36 4.63 6.86
CA LEU A 404 6.68 3.72 5.93
C LEU A 404 7.24 2.29 5.99
N VAL A 405 8.57 2.16 6.11
CA VAL A 405 9.24 0.86 6.28
C VAL A 405 8.80 0.20 7.59
N LEU A 406 8.60 0.95 8.67
CA LEU A 406 8.09 0.40 9.92
C LEU A 406 6.63 -0.02 9.82
N GLU A 407 5.77 0.80 9.22
CA GLU A 407 4.35 0.47 8.97
C GLU A 407 4.21 -0.82 8.14
N THR A 408 5.11 -1.07 7.17
CA THR A 408 5.13 -2.32 6.40
C THR A 408 5.47 -3.56 7.24
N LEU A 409 6.30 -3.41 8.28
CA LEU A 409 6.66 -4.52 9.17
C LEU A 409 5.51 -4.85 10.13
N GLU A 410 4.74 -3.84 10.53
CA GLU A 410 3.56 -3.98 11.38
C GLU A 410 2.31 -4.42 10.60
N LYS A 411 2.39 -4.49 9.26
CA LYS A 411 1.27 -4.75 8.33
C LYS A 411 0.13 -3.73 8.44
N ASN A 412 0.49 -2.49 8.73
CA ASN A 412 -0.44 -1.37 8.84
C ASN A 412 -0.65 -0.72 7.47
N GLY A 413 -1.91 -0.62 7.03
CA GLY A 413 -2.31 0.10 5.81
C GLY A 413 -2.58 -0.78 4.58
N ASP A 414 -3.73 -0.56 3.95
CA ASP A 414 -4.24 -1.42 2.86
C ASP A 414 -3.36 -1.37 1.60
N LEU A 415 -2.84 -0.19 1.25
CA LEU A 415 -2.04 0.03 0.03
C LEU A 415 -0.62 -0.55 0.15
N LEU A 416 -0.04 -0.46 1.35
CA LEU A 416 1.26 -1.07 1.65
C LEU A 416 1.16 -2.59 1.74
N ASN A 417 0.07 -3.12 2.31
CA ASN A 417 -0.21 -4.54 2.32
C ASN A 417 -0.36 -5.09 0.89
N ALA A 418 -1.10 -4.40 0.01
CA ALA A 418 -1.20 -4.78 -1.40
C ALA A 418 0.17 -4.73 -2.12
N ALA A 419 1.03 -3.77 -1.79
CA ALA A 419 2.39 -3.72 -2.33
C ALA A 419 3.26 -4.90 -1.86
N LEU A 420 3.06 -5.37 -0.62
CA LEU A 420 3.78 -6.49 -0.02
C LEU A 420 3.35 -7.87 -0.53
N ASP A 421 2.19 -7.98 -1.20
CA ASP A 421 1.75 -9.23 -1.84
C ASP A 421 2.82 -9.80 -2.79
N ASN A 422 3.64 -8.92 -3.39
CA ASN A 422 4.83 -9.30 -4.11
C ASN A 422 6.11 -8.75 -3.44
N GLN A 423 6.62 -9.49 -2.45
CA GLN A 423 7.81 -9.12 -1.68
C GLN A 423 9.05 -8.84 -2.56
N SER A 424 9.26 -9.64 -3.61
CA SER A 424 10.39 -9.46 -4.53
C SER A 424 10.32 -8.12 -5.29
N ARG A 425 9.12 -7.72 -5.72
CA ARG A 425 8.91 -6.44 -6.40
C ARG A 425 9.06 -5.29 -5.41
N PHE A 426 8.43 -5.39 -4.24
CA PHE A 426 8.52 -4.39 -3.19
C PHE A 426 9.98 -4.11 -2.81
N GLY A 427 10.76 -5.16 -2.55
CA GLY A 427 12.18 -5.03 -2.23
C GLY A 427 12.98 -4.36 -3.35
N GLN A 428 12.71 -4.67 -4.63
CA GLN A 428 13.40 -4.03 -5.75
C GLN A 428 13.05 -2.55 -5.84
N ARG A 429 11.76 -2.21 -5.67
CA ARG A 429 11.28 -0.81 -5.68
C ARG A 429 11.86 -0.01 -4.53
N LEU A 430 11.99 -0.60 -3.35
CA LEU A 430 12.59 0.03 -2.18
C LEU A 430 14.08 0.32 -2.39
N ILE A 431 14.84 -0.64 -2.95
CA ILE A 431 16.25 -0.41 -3.32
C ILE A 431 16.38 0.72 -4.35
N GLN A 432 15.54 0.72 -5.39
CA GLN A 432 15.54 1.78 -6.41
C GLN A 432 15.21 3.15 -5.83
N LEU A 433 14.22 3.23 -4.92
CA LEU A 433 13.80 4.47 -4.28
C LEU A 433 14.90 5.03 -3.39
N VAL A 434 15.49 4.21 -2.51
CA VAL A 434 16.58 4.66 -1.64
C VAL A 434 17.77 5.09 -2.49
N SER A 435 18.14 4.31 -3.52
CA SER A 435 19.22 4.66 -4.44
C SER A 435 18.97 6.00 -5.15
N LEU A 436 17.72 6.28 -5.57
CA LEU A 436 17.36 7.55 -6.20
C LEU A 436 17.58 8.71 -5.22
N ILE A 437 17.00 8.64 -4.03
CA ILE A 437 17.06 9.71 -3.02
C ILE A 437 18.52 9.95 -2.60
N THR A 438 19.30 8.90 -2.41
CA THR A 438 20.70 9.02 -1.97
C THR A 438 21.61 9.53 -3.08
N THR A 439 21.35 9.15 -4.34
CA THR A 439 22.10 9.71 -5.48
C THR A 439 21.84 11.20 -5.60
N VAL A 440 20.56 11.60 -5.60
CA VAL A 440 20.18 13.02 -5.63
C VAL A 440 20.68 13.76 -4.38
N GLY A 441 20.76 13.10 -3.24
CA GLY A 441 21.26 13.63 -1.98
C GLY A 441 22.78 13.78 -1.91
N SER A 442 23.57 12.99 -2.65
CA SER A 442 25.03 13.03 -2.60
C SER A 442 25.70 13.70 -3.81
N CYS A 443 25.03 13.79 -4.97
CA CYS A 443 25.60 14.34 -6.21
C CYS A 443 26.20 15.75 -6.05
N THR A 444 27.41 15.99 -6.57
CA THR A 444 28.00 17.34 -6.63
C THR A 444 27.63 18.08 -7.91
N SER A 445 27.31 17.34 -8.97
CA SER A 445 26.81 17.90 -10.23
C SER A 445 25.83 16.94 -10.88
N ILE A 446 24.70 17.49 -11.36
CA ILE A 446 23.72 16.77 -12.15
C ILE A 446 23.90 17.22 -13.61
N LYS A 447 24.39 16.32 -14.49
CA LYS A 447 24.57 16.61 -15.92
C LYS A 447 23.32 16.19 -16.71
N SER A 448 22.84 17.11 -17.55
CA SER A 448 21.62 17.00 -18.35
C SER A 448 21.61 15.90 -19.42
N LYS A 449 22.78 15.41 -19.89
CA LYS A 449 22.85 14.36 -20.94
C LYS A 449 22.48 12.95 -20.46
N THR A 450 22.38 12.71 -19.16
CA THR A 450 22.26 11.35 -18.59
C THR A 450 20.87 11.02 -18.06
N ILE A 451 19.96 11.99 -17.99
CA ILE A 451 18.69 11.85 -17.27
C ILE A 451 17.54 12.28 -18.20
N ILE A 452 17.33 11.48 -19.24
CA ILE A 452 16.05 11.42 -19.93
C ILE A 452 15.34 10.23 -19.28
N PHE A 453 14.21 10.46 -18.63
CA PHE A 453 13.33 9.37 -18.23
C PHE A 453 12.46 9.04 -19.44
N PRO A 454 12.80 8.02 -20.25
CA PRO A 454 11.95 7.65 -21.37
C PRO A 454 10.55 7.36 -20.83
N ASN A 455 9.53 7.87 -21.54
CA ASN A 455 8.10 7.68 -21.23
C ASN A 455 7.52 8.54 -20.08
N SER A 456 8.28 9.46 -19.47
CA SER A 456 7.70 10.44 -18.51
C SER A 456 6.84 11.48 -19.24
N ARG A 457 5.62 11.73 -18.74
CA ARG A 457 4.72 12.80 -19.19
C ARG A 457 5.10 14.17 -18.62
N LEU A 458 5.90 14.19 -17.55
CA LEU A 458 6.36 15.42 -16.92
C LEU A 458 7.52 16.08 -17.69
N PRO A 459 7.55 17.42 -17.78
CA PRO A 459 8.66 18.12 -18.40
C PRO A 459 9.93 17.98 -17.54
N ALA A 460 11.01 17.50 -18.15
CA ALA A 460 12.32 17.43 -17.49
C ALA A 460 12.87 18.85 -17.27
N SER A 461 13.49 19.09 -16.10
CA SER A 461 14.21 20.34 -15.85
C SER A 461 15.58 20.30 -16.52
N TYR A 462 15.85 21.24 -17.44
CA TYR A 462 17.03 21.23 -18.31
C TYR A 462 18.23 22.04 -17.79
N GLU A 463 18.21 22.49 -16.53
CA GLU A 463 19.33 23.23 -15.96
C GLU A 463 20.43 22.31 -15.43
N LYS A 464 21.68 22.62 -15.77
CA LYS A 464 22.85 22.01 -15.12
C LYS A 464 22.92 22.51 -13.69
N LEU A 465 22.51 21.68 -12.72
CA LEU A 465 22.70 21.99 -11.30
C LEU A 465 24.12 21.66 -10.84
N VAL A 466 24.77 22.64 -10.23
CA VAL A 466 25.97 22.45 -9.40
C VAL A 466 25.50 22.54 -7.95
N LEU A 467 25.75 21.49 -7.17
CA LEU A 467 25.33 21.37 -5.78
C LEU A 467 26.56 21.33 -4.88
N LYS A 468 26.42 21.83 -3.66
CA LYS A 468 27.49 21.81 -2.67
C LYS A 468 27.86 20.36 -2.34
N GLU A 469 29.16 20.08 -2.23
CA GLU A 469 29.61 18.79 -1.72
C GLU A 469 29.22 18.65 -0.24
N LEU A 470 28.67 17.50 0.10
CA LEU A 470 28.32 17.16 1.48
C LEU A 470 29.59 17.00 2.34
N LEU A 471 29.53 17.53 3.55
CA LEU A 471 30.51 17.26 4.60
C LEU A 471 30.47 15.77 4.99
N ILE A 472 31.54 15.28 5.63
CA ILE A 472 31.63 13.89 6.08
C ILE A 472 30.49 13.53 7.04
N GLU A 473 30.16 14.41 7.99
CA GLU A 473 29.03 14.23 8.92
C GLU A 473 27.68 14.11 8.17
N GLU A 474 27.44 14.97 7.18
CA GLU A 474 26.22 14.93 6.36
C GLU A 474 26.13 13.65 5.50
N LYS A 475 27.28 13.18 4.98
CA LYS A 475 27.38 11.90 4.25
C LYS A 475 27.08 10.72 5.18
N LEU A 476 27.57 10.75 6.42
CA LEU A 476 27.33 9.72 7.44
C LEU A 476 25.86 9.68 7.87
N ASP A 477 25.27 10.84 8.14
CA ASP A 477 23.86 10.96 8.51
C ASP A 477 22.94 10.43 7.40
N LEU A 478 23.21 10.82 6.15
CA LEU A 478 22.47 10.32 4.99
C LEU A 478 22.60 8.80 4.83
N PHE A 479 23.81 8.27 5.02
CA PHE A 479 24.05 6.82 4.94
C PHE A 479 23.29 6.07 6.03
N CYS A 480 23.37 6.51 7.30
CA CYS A 480 22.71 5.85 8.41
C CYS A 480 21.18 5.88 8.26
N ALA A 481 20.61 7.01 7.82
CA ALA A 481 19.18 7.13 7.56
C ALA A 481 18.73 6.16 6.45
N ALA A 482 19.45 6.11 5.33
CA ALA A 482 19.14 5.28 4.17
C ALA A 482 19.30 3.77 4.44
N LEU A 483 20.14 3.41 5.40
CA LEU A 483 20.44 2.02 5.72
C LEU A 483 19.24 1.28 6.30
N CYS A 484 18.35 1.95 7.04
CA CYS A 484 17.14 1.33 7.59
C CYS A 484 16.24 0.77 6.48
N GLY A 485 15.87 1.58 5.47
CA GLY A 485 15.07 1.13 4.34
C GLY A 485 15.70 0.02 3.52
N ILE A 486 17.02 0.09 3.26
CA ILE A 486 17.75 -0.98 2.54
C ILE A 486 17.91 -2.24 3.42
N SER A 487 17.64 -2.18 4.71
CA SER A 487 17.72 -3.31 5.64
C SER A 487 16.38 -4.00 5.86
N HIS A 488 15.34 -3.65 5.10
CA HIS A 488 14.07 -4.35 5.14
C HIS A 488 14.19 -5.81 4.65
N PRO A 489 13.53 -6.81 5.29
CA PRO A 489 13.63 -8.23 4.92
C PRO A 489 13.42 -8.53 3.43
N ALA A 490 12.42 -7.91 2.81
CA ALA A 490 12.13 -8.09 1.38
C ALA A 490 13.28 -7.68 0.44
N THR A 491 14.19 -6.80 0.87
CA THR A 491 15.36 -6.40 0.07
C THR A 491 16.45 -7.48 0.03
N ILE A 492 16.53 -8.31 1.08
CA ILE A 492 17.58 -9.33 1.23
C ILE A 492 17.37 -10.48 0.25
N GLU A 493 16.12 -10.83 -0.03
CA GLU A 493 15.78 -11.88 -1.01
C GLU A 493 16.33 -11.57 -2.40
N ILE A 494 16.45 -10.29 -2.74
CA ILE A 494 16.94 -9.82 -4.03
C ILE A 494 18.45 -9.65 -4.00
N GLU A 495 18.96 -8.90 -3.02
CA GLU A 495 20.37 -8.56 -2.94
C GLU A 495 20.86 -8.56 -1.50
N LYS A 496 21.91 -9.34 -1.23
CA LYS A 496 22.46 -9.48 0.12
C LYS A 496 23.25 -8.26 0.60
N ARG A 497 23.83 -7.46 -0.32
CA ARG A 497 24.73 -6.32 0.01
C ARG A 497 24.45 -5.00 -0.73
N PRO A 498 23.19 -4.54 -0.85
CA PRO A 498 22.84 -3.27 -1.51
C PRO A 498 23.48 -2.04 -0.86
N TRP A 499 23.73 -2.08 0.46
CA TRP A 499 24.38 -1.00 1.21
C TRP A 499 25.84 -0.73 0.78
N LEU A 500 26.53 -1.70 0.18
CA LEU A 500 27.88 -1.51 -0.37
C LEU A 500 27.88 -0.60 -1.61
N ARG A 501 26.83 -0.69 -2.44
CA ARG A 501 26.63 0.24 -3.57
C ARG A 501 26.30 1.64 -3.07
N LEU A 502 25.52 1.73 -2.00
CA LEU A 502 25.18 2.99 -1.35
C LEU A 502 26.42 3.74 -0.85
N LEU A 503 27.37 3.05 -0.21
CA LEU A 503 28.66 3.64 0.20
C LEU A 503 29.40 4.28 -0.97
N LYS A 504 29.44 3.58 -2.12
CA LYS A 504 30.06 4.10 -3.34
C LYS A 504 29.33 5.34 -3.87
N THR A 505 28.00 5.34 -3.85
CA THR A 505 27.18 6.48 -4.29
C THR A 505 27.34 7.72 -3.41
N ILE A 506 27.49 7.54 -2.09
CA ILE A 506 27.66 8.64 -1.14
C ILE A 506 29.13 9.12 -1.09
N GLY A 507 30.08 8.28 -1.52
CA GLY A 507 31.51 8.57 -1.47
C GLY A 507 32.15 8.28 -0.11
N LEU A 508 31.63 7.27 0.60
CA LEU A 508 32.18 6.78 1.87
C LEU A 508 33.11 5.57 1.66
N PRO A 509 34.02 5.28 2.60
CA PRO A 509 34.94 4.14 2.50
C PRO A 509 34.20 2.81 2.36
N HIS A 510 34.61 2.00 1.39
CA HIS A 510 33.96 0.72 1.10
C HIS A 510 34.29 -0.39 2.11
N GLN A 511 35.47 -0.33 2.75
CA GLN A 511 35.98 -1.36 3.65
C GLN A 511 36.17 -0.82 5.07
N ALA A 512 35.94 -1.68 6.07
CA ALA A 512 36.10 -1.36 7.49
C ALA A 512 37.52 -0.88 7.85
N CYS A 513 38.55 -1.42 7.20
CA CYS A 513 39.93 -0.96 7.38
C CYS A 513 40.11 0.49 6.88
N GLY A 514 39.47 0.84 5.75
CA GLY A 514 39.44 2.21 5.23
C GLY A 514 38.72 3.19 6.16
N VAL A 515 37.68 2.76 6.88
CA VAL A 515 36.95 3.59 7.86
C VAL A 515 37.86 4.05 9.00
N LYS A 516 38.73 3.17 9.51
CA LYS A 516 39.68 3.50 10.60
C LYS A 516 40.63 4.64 10.23
N ASN A 517 41.06 4.70 8.97
CA ASN A 517 42.07 5.66 8.50
C ASN A 517 41.48 6.91 7.85
N ALA A 518 40.29 6.79 7.24
CA ALA A 518 39.70 7.86 6.42
C ALA A 518 38.74 8.79 7.19
N LEU A 519 38.17 8.34 8.32
CA LEU A 519 37.21 9.13 9.08
C LEU A 519 37.83 9.63 10.39
N SER A 520 37.79 10.95 10.62
CA SER A 520 38.25 11.52 11.87
C SER A 520 37.30 11.13 13.02
N GLU A 521 37.85 11.04 14.23
CA GLU A 521 37.07 10.69 15.42
C GLU A 521 36.02 11.77 15.74
N LYS A 522 36.34 13.04 15.51
CA LYS A 522 35.44 14.16 15.76
C LYS A 522 34.21 14.14 14.85
N ASP A 523 34.39 13.80 13.57
CA ASP A 523 33.31 13.86 12.56
C ASP A 523 32.29 12.71 12.71
N CYS A 524 32.73 11.56 13.22
CA CYS A 524 31.85 10.39 13.38
C CYS A 524 31.06 10.37 14.69
N THR A 525 31.60 11.03 15.72
CA THR A 525 31.12 10.86 17.10
C THR A 525 29.68 11.31 17.24
N GLU A 526 29.30 12.46 16.69
CA GLU A 526 27.94 12.98 16.84
C GLU A 526 26.91 12.22 16.00
N SER A 527 27.21 11.91 14.73
CA SER A 527 26.35 11.07 13.88
C SER A 527 26.08 9.70 14.50
N PHE A 528 27.12 9.00 14.97
CA PHE A 528 26.94 7.69 15.58
C PHE A 528 26.22 7.77 16.93
N LYS A 529 26.49 8.78 17.77
CA LYS A 529 25.71 9.02 19.00
C LYS A 529 24.23 9.22 18.69
N ARG A 530 23.87 9.99 17.66
CA ARG A 530 22.47 10.19 17.25
C ARG A 530 21.80 8.85 16.91
N VAL A 531 22.46 8.03 16.08
CA VAL A 531 21.94 6.71 15.69
C VAL A 531 21.80 5.77 16.90
N VAL A 532 22.81 5.70 17.76
CA VAL A 532 22.79 4.87 18.98
C VAL A 532 21.66 5.33 19.91
N CYS A 533 21.51 6.63 20.15
CA CYS A 533 20.42 7.18 20.95
C CYS A 533 19.04 6.88 20.36
N CYS A 534 18.89 6.92 19.03
CA CYS A 534 17.63 6.51 18.38
C CYS A 534 17.34 5.03 18.61
N LEU A 535 18.33 4.15 18.42
CA LEU A 535 18.17 2.70 18.62
C LEU A 535 17.79 2.35 20.07
N LEU A 536 18.39 3.01 21.06
CA LEU A 536 18.10 2.77 22.48
C LEU A 536 16.72 3.27 22.91
N LYS A 537 16.14 4.26 22.21
CA LYS A 537 14.81 4.81 22.51
C LYS A 537 13.66 3.98 21.92
N LEU A 538 13.95 3.04 21.02
CA LEU A 538 12.93 2.17 20.44
C LEU A 538 12.33 1.25 21.52
N PRO A 539 11.03 0.94 21.46
CA PRO A 539 10.41 0.01 22.41
C PRO A 539 10.90 -1.43 22.22
N LYS A 540 11.19 -1.81 20.97
CA LYS A 540 11.74 -3.11 20.59
C LYS A 540 12.52 -2.97 19.28
N LEU A 541 13.52 -3.82 19.09
CA LEU A 541 14.26 -3.91 17.84
C LEU A 541 13.48 -4.72 16.79
N ASP A 542 12.97 -4.06 15.75
CA ASP A 542 12.36 -4.74 14.60
C ASP A 542 13.41 -5.35 13.65
N ALA A 543 12.92 -6.10 12.66
CA ALA A 543 13.77 -6.81 11.70
C ALA A 543 14.67 -5.86 10.88
N ALA A 544 14.17 -4.71 10.46
CA ALA A 544 14.94 -3.78 9.64
C ALA A 544 16.03 -3.08 10.47
N HIS A 545 15.72 -2.60 11.67
CA HIS A 545 16.70 -2.01 12.58
C HIS A 545 17.76 -3.01 13.04
N ARG A 546 17.40 -4.28 13.25
CA ARG A 546 18.37 -5.35 13.56
C ARG A 546 19.38 -5.54 12.44
N LEU A 547 18.91 -5.65 11.20
CA LEU A 547 19.78 -5.81 10.03
C LEU A 547 20.61 -4.55 9.76
N MET A 548 20.03 -3.37 9.98
CA MET A 548 20.75 -2.09 9.93
C MET A 548 21.91 -2.08 10.93
N LEU A 549 21.63 -2.46 12.18
CA LEU A 549 22.63 -2.54 13.25
C LEU A 549 23.77 -3.51 12.89
N GLN A 550 23.44 -4.71 12.40
CA GLN A 550 24.45 -5.68 11.95
C GLN A 550 25.35 -5.09 10.86
N ARG A 551 24.78 -4.40 9.87
CA ARG A 551 25.54 -3.79 8.77
C ARG A 551 26.43 -2.64 9.25
N LEU A 552 25.96 -1.80 10.18
CA LEU A 552 26.78 -0.73 10.77
C LEU A 552 27.96 -1.27 11.58
N ILE A 553 27.74 -2.34 12.35
CA ILE A 553 28.81 -3.00 13.11
C ILE A 553 29.86 -3.60 12.15
N GLN A 554 29.42 -4.25 11.07
CA GLN A 554 30.32 -4.81 10.05
C GLN A 554 31.11 -3.73 9.30
N TRP A 555 30.50 -2.57 9.07
CA TRP A 555 31.13 -1.47 8.35
C TRP A 555 32.08 -0.64 9.22
N SER A 556 31.71 -0.35 10.46
CA SER A 556 32.45 0.54 11.37
C SER A 556 32.61 -0.08 12.78
N PRO A 557 33.34 -1.19 12.91
CA PRO A 557 33.53 -1.87 14.20
C PRO A 557 34.28 -1.02 15.22
N MET A 558 35.34 -0.30 14.81
CA MET A 558 36.18 0.46 15.74
C MET A 558 35.57 1.79 16.19
N LYS A 559 34.68 2.39 15.39
CA LYS A 559 34.08 3.70 15.71
C LYS A 559 32.63 3.54 16.16
N PHE A 560 31.76 2.99 15.30
CA PHE A 560 30.35 2.80 15.64
C PHE A 560 30.17 1.74 16.72
N ALA A 561 30.79 0.55 16.59
CA ALA A 561 30.57 -0.52 17.56
C ALA A 561 31.19 -0.20 18.94
N SER A 562 32.35 0.47 19.00
CA SER A 562 32.91 0.99 20.26
C SER A 562 32.02 2.10 20.89
N CYS A 563 31.46 2.99 20.08
CA CYS A 563 30.49 3.98 20.56
C CYS A 563 29.23 3.32 21.14
N LEU A 564 28.72 2.28 20.47
CA LEU A 564 27.59 1.49 20.96
C LEU A 564 27.93 0.74 22.26
N ALA A 565 29.09 0.07 22.31
CA ALA A 565 29.55 -0.71 23.45
C ALA A 565 29.72 0.17 24.71
N SER A 566 30.37 1.33 24.56
CA SER A 566 30.54 2.29 25.66
C SER A 566 29.20 2.84 26.17
N LYS A 567 28.29 3.20 25.26
CA LYS A 567 26.97 3.70 25.65
C LYS A 567 26.12 2.61 26.32
N LEU A 568 26.11 1.39 25.80
CA LEU A 568 25.43 0.24 26.42
C LEU A 568 26.00 -0.06 27.79
N SER A 569 27.33 -0.04 27.95
CA SER A 569 27.98 -0.27 29.24
C SER A 569 27.55 0.77 30.26
N SER A 570 27.48 2.05 29.86
CA SER A 570 27.03 3.14 30.73
C SER A 570 25.55 3.04 31.10
N GLU A 571 24.66 2.74 30.16
CA GLU A 571 23.21 2.66 30.43
C GLU A 571 22.85 1.42 31.25
N LEU A 572 23.42 0.25 30.93
CA LEU A 572 23.20 -0.97 31.70
C LEU A 572 23.82 -0.94 33.10
N SER A 573 24.77 -0.04 33.36
CA SER A 573 25.34 0.15 34.71
C SER A 573 24.47 1.02 35.63
N ARG A 574 23.31 1.50 35.17
CA ARG A 574 22.41 2.32 35.99
C ARG A 574 21.90 1.54 37.20
N ASP A 575 21.82 2.22 38.34
CA ASP A 575 21.36 1.65 39.61
C ASP A 575 19.95 1.04 39.52
N ASP A 576 19.11 1.58 38.65
CA ASP A 576 17.74 1.11 38.38
C ASP A 576 17.68 -0.39 38.05
N PHE A 577 18.69 -0.93 37.39
CA PHE A 577 18.76 -2.36 37.03
C PHE A 577 19.41 -3.22 38.12
N LEU A 578 20.30 -2.63 38.93
CA LEU A 578 21.12 -3.33 39.91
C LEU A 578 20.45 -3.46 41.28
N GLN A 579 19.51 -2.57 41.60
CA GLN A 579 18.81 -2.54 42.89
C GLN A 579 17.59 -3.47 42.97
N VAL A 580 17.13 -4.03 41.85
CA VAL A 580 15.94 -4.89 41.83
C VAL A 580 16.19 -6.21 42.56
N THR A 581 15.34 -6.49 43.55
CA THR A 581 15.41 -7.66 44.43
C THR A 581 14.76 -8.90 43.81
N SER A 582 15.08 -10.08 44.33
CA SER A 582 14.45 -11.33 43.87
C SER A 582 12.94 -11.36 44.13
N ASP A 583 12.47 -10.67 45.16
CA ASP A 583 11.05 -10.67 45.55
C ASP A 583 10.26 -9.77 44.61
N GLU A 584 10.80 -8.62 44.22
CA GLU A 584 10.21 -7.74 43.21
C GLU A 584 10.08 -8.40 41.83
N VAL A 585 11.08 -9.20 41.43
CA VAL A 585 10.98 -10.03 40.22
C VAL A 585 9.89 -11.10 40.38
N GLY A 586 9.76 -11.70 41.56
CA GLY A 586 8.68 -12.64 41.87
C GLY A 586 7.28 -12.01 41.77
N ILE A 587 7.12 -10.79 42.27
CA ILE A 587 5.88 -9.99 42.15
C ILE A 587 5.54 -9.72 40.68
N MET A 588 6.56 -9.40 39.86
CA MET A 588 6.40 -9.17 38.42
C MET A 588 5.92 -10.43 37.68
N VAL A 589 6.47 -11.60 38.01
CA VAL A 589 6.12 -12.89 37.39
C VAL A 589 4.69 -13.34 37.76
N THR A 590 4.20 -12.93 38.93
CA THR A 590 2.89 -13.34 39.45
C THR A 590 1.75 -12.71 38.64
N GLU A 591 0.75 -13.52 38.27
CA GLU A 591 -0.41 -13.08 37.48
C GLU A 591 -1.16 -11.91 38.14
N ARG A 592 -1.64 -10.96 37.32
CA ARG A 592 -2.42 -9.82 37.81
C ARG A 592 -3.65 -10.29 38.61
N GLY A 593 -3.81 -9.72 39.80
CA GLY A 593 -4.90 -10.06 40.71
C GLY A 593 -4.61 -11.24 41.65
N LYS A 594 -3.47 -11.93 41.53
CA LYS A 594 -2.97 -12.88 42.55
C LYS A 594 -1.90 -12.21 43.40
N LEU A 595 -1.92 -12.52 44.70
CA LEU A 595 -0.96 -12.00 45.67
C LEU A 595 0.32 -12.87 45.67
N PHE A 596 1.49 -12.25 45.49
CA PHE A 596 2.78 -12.91 45.59
C PHE A 596 3.14 -13.23 47.05
N ASN A 597 2.83 -12.33 47.98
CA ASN A 597 3.07 -12.51 49.41
C ASN A 597 2.10 -13.53 50.05
N GLN A 598 2.26 -14.82 49.72
CA GLN A 598 1.46 -15.92 50.29
C GLN A 598 1.66 -16.07 51.81
N ALA A 599 2.82 -15.65 52.33
CA ALA A 599 3.10 -15.65 53.77
C ALA A 599 2.17 -14.70 54.56
N LEU A 600 1.74 -13.60 53.94
CA LEU A 600 0.73 -12.70 54.52
C LEU A 600 -0.64 -13.39 54.61
N LEU A 601 -1.00 -14.23 53.62
CA LEU A 601 -2.23 -15.03 53.67
C LEU A 601 -2.19 -16.10 54.77
N ASP A 602 -1.04 -16.75 54.96
CA ASP A 602 -0.84 -17.75 56.02
C ASP A 602 -0.75 -17.14 57.42
N SER A 603 -0.45 -15.83 57.54
CA SER A 603 -0.42 -15.12 58.82
C SER A 603 -1.81 -14.80 59.38
N PHE A 604 -2.87 -14.87 58.56
CA PHE A 604 -4.23 -14.66 59.04
C PHE A 604 -4.71 -15.90 59.83
N PRO A 605 -5.35 -15.72 61.01
CA PRO A 605 -5.89 -16.83 61.77
C PRO A 605 -6.95 -17.55 60.93
N ARG A 606 -6.67 -18.80 60.55
CA ARG A 606 -7.63 -19.68 59.90
C ARG A 606 -8.78 -19.93 60.88
N TYR A 607 -9.92 -19.27 60.71
CA TYR A 607 -11.12 -19.60 61.46
C TYR A 607 -11.57 -21.02 61.07
N GLN A 608 -11.12 -22.03 61.82
CA GLN A 608 -11.78 -23.32 61.83
C GLN A 608 -13.14 -23.11 62.51
N ILE A 609 -14.22 -23.31 61.77
CA ILE A 609 -15.57 -23.37 62.33
C ILE A 609 -15.63 -24.63 63.21
N ASN A 610 -15.21 -24.51 64.47
CA ASN A 610 -15.35 -25.57 65.46
C ASN A 610 -16.83 -25.69 65.83
N LYS A 611 -17.52 -26.68 65.24
CA LYS A 611 -18.92 -27.07 65.54
C LYS A 611 -19.12 -27.71 66.92
N ALA A 612 -18.19 -27.57 67.86
CA ALA A 612 -18.27 -28.20 69.17
C ALA A 612 -17.83 -27.23 70.27
N ASN A 613 -18.74 -26.34 70.67
CA ASN A 613 -18.98 -25.90 72.05
C ASN A 613 -19.77 -24.58 72.04
N ILE A 614 -21.08 -24.70 71.84
CA ILE A 614 -22.04 -23.65 72.17
C ILE A 614 -22.70 -24.07 73.49
N LYS A 615 -22.36 -23.39 74.59
CA LYS A 615 -23.20 -23.32 75.79
C LYS A 615 -23.24 -21.88 76.29
N LYS A 616 -24.46 -21.30 76.18
CA LYS A 616 -25.18 -20.35 77.06
C LYS A 616 -24.33 -19.25 77.73
N GLU A 617 -24.62 -17.96 77.57
CA GLU A 617 -25.89 -17.30 77.91
C GLU A 617 -25.99 -15.83 77.40
N SER A 618 -27.21 -15.45 76.98
CA SER A 618 -27.89 -14.15 77.19
C SER A 618 -27.25 -12.81 76.72
N LYS A 619 -27.67 -12.29 75.55
CA LYS A 619 -28.74 -11.26 75.39
C LYS A 619 -28.78 -10.66 73.97
N LEU A 620 -29.94 -10.87 73.31
CA LEU A 620 -30.60 -10.02 72.31
C LEU A 620 -29.78 -9.44 71.14
N TYR A 621 -29.66 -10.23 70.07
CA TYR A 621 -29.97 -9.74 68.72
C TYR A 621 -31.02 -10.70 68.16
N SER A 622 -32.17 -10.16 67.73
CA SER A 622 -33.26 -10.93 67.16
C SER A 622 -32.83 -11.58 65.84
N LEU A 623 -33.15 -12.86 65.70
CA LEU A 623 -32.91 -13.69 64.52
C LEU A 623 -33.42 -13.02 63.23
N ASP A 624 -34.47 -12.21 63.35
CA ASP A 624 -35.10 -11.50 62.23
C ASP A 624 -34.18 -10.42 61.64
N ILE A 625 -33.42 -9.69 62.46
CA ILE A 625 -32.44 -8.70 61.96
C ILE A 625 -31.27 -9.40 61.26
N GLN A 626 -30.89 -10.60 61.73
CA GLN A 626 -29.85 -11.40 61.06
C GLN A 626 -30.31 -11.94 59.71
N LEU A 627 -31.58 -12.33 59.59
CA LEU A 627 -32.17 -12.77 58.32
C LEU A 627 -32.30 -11.60 57.34
N ASP A 628 -32.70 -10.41 57.80
CA ASP A 628 -32.78 -9.20 56.96
C ASP A 628 -31.41 -8.75 56.43
N ILE A 629 -30.36 -8.83 57.25
CA ILE A 629 -28.98 -8.54 56.81
C ILE A 629 -28.52 -9.59 55.78
N MET A 630 -28.87 -10.86 55.98
CA MET A 630 -28.50 -11.97 55.09
C MET A 630 -29.25 -11.88 53.74
N GLU A 631 -30.52 -11.47 53.74
CA GLU A 631 -31.31 -11.21 52.53
C GLU A 631 -30.85 -9.97 51.78
N ALA A 632 -30.52 -8.88 52.49
CA ALA A 632 -29.98 -7.67 51.88
C ALA A 632 -28.61 -7.90 51.21
N GLN A 633 -27.80 -8.83 51.73
CA GLN A 633 -26.54 -9.26 51.13
C GLN A 633 -26.77 -10.14 49.89
N LYS A 634 -27.75 -11.04 49.93
CA LYS A 634 -28.11 -11.91 48.80
C LYS A 634 -28.66 -11.12 47.61
N GLN A 635 -29.49 -10.11 47.87
CA GLN A 635 -30.02 -9.21 46.83
C GLN A 635 -28.94 -8.30 46.20
N LYS A 636 -27.85 -7.99 46.91
CA LYS A 636 -26.69 -7.27 46.33
C LYS A 636 -25.81 -8.19 45.48
N GLN A 637 -25.69 -9.47 45.85
CA GLN A 637 -24.94 -10.48 45.08
C GLN A 637 -25.63 -10.84 43.77
N GLU A 638 -26.97 -10.96 43.75
CA GLU A 638 -27.72 -11.29 42.53
C GLU A 638 -27.73 -10.15 41.49
N LYS A 639 -27.49 -8.89 41.92
CA LYS A 639 -27.45 -7.72 41.02
C LYS A 639 -26.09 -7.46 40.37
N GLN A 640 -25.04 -8.23 40.69
CA GLN A 640 -23.67 -8.02 40.18
C GLN A 640 -23.05 -9.27 39.52
N ALA A 641 -23.84 -10.10 38.84
CA ALA A 641 -23.30 -11.23 38.08
C ALA A 641 -23.46 -11.06 36.56
N PRO A 642 -22.36 -10.84 35.83
CA PRO A 642 -22.13 -11.42 34.53
C PRO A 642 -21.18 -12.62 34.65
N GLU A 643 -21.50 -13.71 33.98
CA GLU A 643 -20.75 -14.95 33.96
C GLU A 643 -19.35 -14.79 33.34
N GLY A 644 -18.30 -15.23 34.06
CA GLY A 644 -16.96 -15.41 33.50
C GLY A 644 -15.83 -15.06 34.46
N LYS A 645 -15.17 -16.09 35.02
CA LYS A 645 -14.04 -16.08 35.97
C LYS A 645 -14.35 -15.48 37.34
N VAL A 646 -14.46 -16.35 38.35
CA VAL A 646 -14.51 -15.93 39.75
C VAL A 646 -13.18 -15.25 40.10
N ASP A 647 -13.23 -13.93 40.30
CA ASP A 647 -12.06 -13.15 40.72
C ASP A 647 -11.47 -13.71 42.01
N PHE A 648 -10.14 -13.80 42.08
CA PHE A 648 -9.38 -14.24 43.27
C PHE A 648 -9.78 -13.47 44.53
N ILE A 649 -10.15 -12.21 44.38
CA ILE A 649 -10.64 -11.35 45.46
C ILE A 649 -12.02 -11.85 45.97
N THR A 650 -12.89 -12.33 45.09
CA THR A 650 -14.24 -12.82 45.43
C THR A 650 -14.20 -14.15 46.18
N SER A 651 -13.22 -15.02 45.91
CA SER A 651 -13.05 -16.27 46.68
C SER A 651 -12.46 -16.01 48.07
N LEU A 652 -11.48 -15.10 48.20
CA LEU A 652 -10.90 -14.67 49.48
C LEU A 652 -11.87 -13.89 50.37
N ALA A 653 -12.86 -13.21 49.78
CA ALA A 653 -13.89 -12.46 50.50
C ALA A 653 -14.80 -13.37 51.37
N THR A 654 -14.91 -14.65 51.03
CA THR A 654 -15.71 -15.61 51.82
C THR A 654 -15.01 -16.13 53.07
N GLN A 655 -13.69 -15.89 53.20
CA GLN A 655 -12.84 -16.48 54.24
C GLN A 655 -12.20 -15.45 55.19
N LEU A 656 -12.27 -14.15 54.86
CA LEU A 656 -11.57 -13.07 55.58
C LEU A 656 -12.54 -12.00 56.10
N THR A 657 -12.20 -11.39 57.24
CA THR A 657 -12.95 -10.25 57.80
C THR A 657 -12.72 -8.96 56.99
N ALA A 658 -13.62 -7.97 57.10
CA ALA A 658 -13.54 -6.72 56.35
C ALA A 658 -12.19 -5.99 56.51
N THR A 659 -11.63 -5.97 57.71
CA THR A 659 -10.32 -5.36 58.00
C THR A 659 -9.17 -6.15 57.36
N GLN A 660 -9.25 -7.48 57.32
CA GLN A 660 -8.25 -8.33 56.64
C GLN A 660 -8.33 -8.20 55.11
N MET A 661 -9.53 -8.05 54.56
CA MET A 661 -9.73 -7.75 53.13
C MET A 661 -9.09 -6.42 52.72
N ASP A 662 -9.21 -5.38 53.55
CA ASP A 662 -8.60 -4.08 53.24
C ASP A 662 -7.06 -4.14 53.29
N ILE A 663 -6.48 -4.94 54.20
CA ILE A 663 -5.03 -5.22 54.24
C ILE A 663 -4.58 -5.95 52.96
N VAL A 664 -5.32 -6.97 52.51
CA VAL A 664 -5.01 -7.72 51.28
C VAL A 664 -5.15 -6.83 50.05
N LYS A 665 -6.17 -5.98 49.96
CA LYS A 665 -6.34 -5.01 48.87
C LYS A 665 -5.20 -3.99 48.84
N ALA A 666 -4.76 -3.51 50.01
CA ALA A 666 -3.62 -2.60 50.12
C ALA A 666 -2.30 -3.27 49.68
N GLU A 667 -2.11 -4.55 50.00
CA GLU A 667 -0.95 -5.32 49.53
C GLU A 667 -0.99 -5.55 48.01
N ILE A 668 -2.15 -5.94 47.45
CA ILE A 668 -2.32 -6.11 45.99
C ILE A 668 -2.05 -4.79 45.25
N ALA A 669 -2.50 -3.65 45.80
CA ALA A 669 -2.23 -2.34 45.22
C ALA A 669 -0.72 -2.01 45.21
N ARG A 670 -0.02 -2.30 46.32
CA ARG A 670 1.45 -2.16 46.38
C ARG A 670 2.16 -3.11 45.42
N GLU A 671 1.73 -4.36 45.32
CA GLU A 671 2.29 -5.33 44.37
C GLU A 671 2.06 -4.90 42.91
N GLU A 672 0.92 -4.29 42.57
CA GLU A 672 0.66 -3.77 41.21
C GLU A 672 1.55 -2.55 40.89
N GLU A 673 1.80 -1.67 41.86
CA GLU A 673 2.76 -0.56 41.69
C GLU A 673 4.19 -1.09 41.45
N ILE A 674 4.62 -2.09 42.21
CA ILE A 674 5.91 -2.76 42.00
C ILE A 674 5.94 -3.44 40.63
N ARG A 675 4.88 -4.17 40.26
CA ARG A 675 4.76 -4.88 38.97
C ARG A 675 4.87 -3.91 37.80
N THR A 676 4.18 -2.77 37.84
CA THR A 676 4.24 -1.77 36.77
C THR A 676 5.62 -1.12 36.66
N ARG A 677 6.25 -0.74 37.78
CA ARG A 677 7.61 -0.19 37.81
C ARG A 677 8.64 -1.19 37.27
N VAL A 678 8.66 -2.42 37.80
CA VAL A 678 9.65 -3.44 37.44
C VAL A 678 9.45 -3.92 36.00
N SER A 679 8.20 -4.04 35.52
CA SER A 679 7.93 -4.39 34.12
C SER A 679 8.47 -3.34 33.14
N LYS A 680 8.35 -2.05 33.50
CA LYS A 680 8.91 -0.96 32.69
C LYS A 680 10.43 -1.08 32.61
N VAL A 681 11.10 -1.22 33.76
CA VAL A 681 12.56 -1.37 33.83
C VAL A 681 13.02 -2.63 33.07
N PHE A 682 12.29 -3.74 33.20
CA PHE A 682 12.56 -4.97 32.46
C PHE A 682 12.45 -4.76 30.95
N SER A 683 11.42 -4.07 30.45
CA SER A 683 11.25 -3.81 29.01
C SER A 683 12.40 -2.99 28.42
N GLU A 684 12.84 -1.94 29.12
CA GLU A 684 13.97 -1.10 28.72
C GLU A 684 15.29 -1.92 28.75
N GLY A 685 15.53 -2.67 29.82
CA GLY A 685 16.73 -3.50 29.98
C GLY A 685 16.79 -4.67 28.99
N SER A 686 15.65 -5.31 28.70
CA SER A 686 15.54 -6.41 27.73
C SER A 686 15.90 -5.93 26.32
N HIS A 687 15.41 -4.76 25.92
CA HIS A 687 15.76 -4.16 24.64
C HIS A 687 17.26 -3.84 24.54
N MET A 688 17.85 -3.24 25.58
CA MET A 688 19.29 -2.99 25.62
C MET A 688 20.12 -4.29 25.56
N MET A 689 19.66 -5.35 26.23
CA MET A 689 20.32 -6.65 26.21
C MET A 689 20.21 -7.34 24.84
N ASP A 690 19.09 -7.16 24.11
CA ASP A 690 18.96 -7.64 22.72
C ASP A 690 19.95 -6.90 21.79
N ILE A 691 20.07 -5.57 21.91
CA ILE A 691 21.07 -4.80 21.15
C ILE A 691 22.49 -5.29 21.47
N LEU A 692 22.83 -5.51 22.74
CA LEU A 692 24.14 -6.03 23.15
C LEU A 692 24.38 -7.45 22.60
N THR A 693 23.35 -8.29 22.60
CA THR A 693 23.41 -9.63 22.02
C THR A 693 23.68 -9.57 20.53
N VAL A 694 23.00 -8.68 19.79
CA VAL A 694 23.25 -8.45 18.35
C VAL A 694 24.66 -7.95 18.11
N LEU A 695 25.17 -7.03 18.94
CA LEU A 695 26.54 -6.54 18.86
C LEU A 695 27.55 -7.69 18.95
N ASN A 696 27.45 -8.51 20.00
CA ASN A 696 28.36 -9.63 20.23
C ASN A 696 28.21 -10.72 19.16
N ASP A 697 26.98 -11.03 18.77
CA ASP A 697 26.67 -12.03 17.74
C ASP A 697 27.24 -11.63 16.37
N THR A 698 27.09 -10.37 16.00
CA THR A 698 27.59 -9.85 14.73
C THR A 698 29.11 -9.94 14.68
N LEU A 699 29.81 -9.52 15.75
CA LEU A 699 31.27 -9.58 15.81
C LEU A 699 31.82 -11.01 15.83
N LEU A 700 31.08 -11.94 16.45
CA LEU A 700 31.41 -13.37 16.49
C LEU A 700 31.35 -14.01 15.10
N HIS A 701 30.26 -13.77 14.35
CA HIS A 701 30.04 -14.38 13.05
C HIS A 701 30.69 -13.62 11.89
N TRP A 702 31.00 -12.34 12.08
CA TRP A 702 31.67 -11.53 11.08
C TRP A 702 33.13 -11.96 10.86
N ARG A 703 33.48 -12.18 9.59
CA ARG A 703 34.83 -12.57 9.17
C ARG A 703 35.45 -11.41 8.38
N PRO A 704 36.25 -10.53 9.02
CA PRO A 704 36.95 -9.47 8.30
C PRO A 704 38.12 -10.01 7.48
N GLU A 705 38.52 -9.25 6.45
CA GLU A 705 39.77 -9.47 5.71
C GLU A 705 40.97 -9.35 6.65
N ASP A 706 40.97 -8.32 7.51
CA ASP A 706 41.95 -8.13 8.58
C ASP A 706 41.40 -8.59 9.93
N GLN A 707 41.92 -9.71 10.43
CA GLN A 707 41.53 -10.29 11.72
C GLN A 707 41.91 -9.42 12.91
N SER A 708 42.88 -8.51 12.76
CA SER A 708 43.35 -7.61 13.84
C SER A 708 42.24 -6.66 14.33
N ILE A 709 41.27 -6.33 13.47
CA ILE A 709 40.17 -5.42 13.80
C ILE A 709 39.33 -5.96 14.96
N ARG A 710 39.03 -7.27 14.97
CA ARG A 710 38.23 -7.87 16.06
C ARG A 710 39.02 -7.91 17.37
N LEU A 711 40.33 -8.18 17.29
CA LEU A 711 41.22 -8.13 18.44
C LEU A 711 41.29 -6.71 19.03
N GLN A 712 41.44 -5.70 18.19
CA GLN A 712 41.52 -4.31 18.64
C GLN A 712 40.22 -3.84 19.30
N PHE A 713 39.06 -4.19 18.74
CA PHE A 713 37.76 -3.90 19.37
C PHE A 713 37.67 -4.53 20.76
N LEU A 714 38.10 -5.78 20.92
CA LEU A 714 38.11 -6.46 22.22
C LEU A 714 39.04 -5.77 23.22
N ILE A 715 40.24 -5.36 22.80
CA ILE A 715 41.18 -4.65 23.67
C ILE A 715 40.55 -3.37 24.23
N GLU A 716 39.80 -2.63 23.41
CA GLU A 716 39.20 -1.35 23.81
C GLU A 716 37.92 -1.52 24.67
N ASN A 717 37.10 -2.54 24.41
CA ASN A 717 35.73 -2.60 24.97
C ASN A 717 35.44 -3.84 25.84
N ALA A 718 36.21 -4.93 25.72
CA ALA A 718 35.85 -6.21 26.34
C ALA A 718 35.78 -6.11 27.87
N PHE A 719 36.67 -5.36 28.51
CA PHE A 719 36.65 -5.20 29.98
C PHE A 719 35.34 -4.59 30.48
N ASN A 720 34.90 -3.49 29.88
CA ASN A 720 33.66 -2.80 30.26
C ASN A 720 32.44 -3.67 30.00
N LEU A 721 32.37 -4.30 28.82
CA LEU A 721 31.27 -5.19 28.45
C LEU A 721 31.20 -6.41 29.38
N TRP A 722 32.34 -7.02 29.67
CA TRP A 722 32.44 -8.20 30.53
C TRP A 722 32.02 -7.89 31.96
N ASN A 723 32.45 -6.75 32.51
CA ASN A 723 32.08 -6.34 33.86
C ASN A 723 30.57 -6.09 34.00
N VAL A 724 29.97 -5.41 33.02
CA VAL A 724 28.53 -5.14 32.98
C VAL A 724 27.73 -6.43 32.84
N LEU A 725 28.15 -7.35 31.97
CA LEU A 725 27.47 -8.64 31.84
C LEU A 725 27.62 -9.49 33.12
N THR A 726 28.79 -9.46 33.76
CA THR A 726 29.03 -10.17 35.02
C THR A 726 28.17 -9.61 36.15
N SER A 727 28.02 -8.29 36.25
CA SER A 727 27.16 -7.68 37.26
C SER A 727 25.69 -8.04 37.05
N HIS A 728 25.20 -8.05 35.80
CA HIS A 728 23.84 -8.48 35.48
C HIS A 728 23.58 -9.98 35.66
N LEU A 729 24.58 -10.83 35.46
CA LEU A 729 24.46 -12.27 35.75
C LEU A 729 24.22 -12.55 37.24
N GLN A 730 24.74 -11.69 38.12
CA GLN A 730 24.55 -11.76 39.57
C GLN A 730 23.21 -11.17 40.03
N ARG A 731 22.41 -10.57 39.15
CA ARG A 731 21.15 -9.88 39.48
C ARG A 731 19.93 -10.60 38.86
N PRO A 732 18.79 -10.70 39.56
CA PRO A 732 17.68 -11.56 39.14
C PRO A 732 16.89 -11.06 37.93
N LEU A 733 16.94 -9.76 37.61
CA LEU A 733 16.07 -9.16 36.59
C LEU A 733 16.48 -9.52 35.15
N LEU A 734 17.73 -9.24 34.77
CA LEU A 734 18.23 -9.39 33.40
C LEU A 734 19.11 -10.64 33.20
N SER A 735 19.40 -11.40 34.26
CA SER A 735 20.29 -12.58 34.21
C SER A 735 19.95 -13.58 33.09
N PRO A 736 18.69 -13.97 32.84
CA PRO A 736 18.35 -14.90 31.75
C PRO A 736 18.76 -14.40 30.36
N LEU A 737 18.70 -13.09 30.12
CA LEU A 737 19.07 -12.47 28.84
C LEU A 737 20.58 -12.19 28.78
N ALA A 738 21.21 -11.88 29.92
CA ALA A 738 22.65 -11.64 30.03
C ALA A 738 23.48 -12.89 29.70
N ILE A 739 22.96 -14.10 29.96
CA ILE A 739 23.61 -15.38 29.59
C ILE A 739 23.90 -15.43 28.09
N GLY A 740 22.91 -15.12 27.25
CA GLY A 740 23.05 -15.16 25.80
C GLY A 740 24.09 -14.16 25.27
N ALA A 741 24.14 -12.96 25.84
CA ALA A 741 25.12 -11.94 25.50
C ALA A 741 26.54 -12.30 25.98
N GLN A 742 26.68 -12.81 27.22
CA GLN A 742 27.95 -13.22 27.80
C GLN A 742 28.54 -14.43 27.08
N TYR A 743 27.71 -15.40 26.72
CA TYR A 743 28.13 -16.57 25.94
C TYR A 743 28.79 -16.15 24.62
N ARG A 744 28.15 -15.23 23.88
CA ARG A 744 28.68 -14.73 22.59
C ARG A 744 29.98 -13.96 22.76
N LEU A 745 30.07 -13.10 23.78
CA LEU A 745 31.29 -12.35 24.08
C LEU A 745 32.45 -13.28 24.48
N GLY A 746 32.20 -14.23 25.39
CA GLY A 746 33.20 -15.21 25.82
C GLY A 746 33.68 -16.10 24.67
N ARG A 747 32.78 -16.51 23.78
CA ARG A 747 33.14 -17.24 22.56
C ARG A 747 34.00 -16.41 21.62
N LEU A 748 33.66 -15.13 21.43
CA LEU A 748 34.43 -14.22 20.59
C LEU A 748 35.85 -14.05 21.14
N MET A 749 35.99 -13.81 22.45
CA MET A 749 37.29 -13.70 23.11
C MET A 749 38.11 -14.97 22.97
N ALA A 750 37.52 -16.15 23.22
CA ALA A 750 38.21 -17.43 23.10
C ALA A 750 38.58 -17.77 21.64
N GLU A 751 37.70 -17.53 20.66
CA GLU A 751 38.01 -17.78 19.24
C GLU A 751 39.20 -16.93 18.77
N ILE A 752 39.36 -15.71 19.28
CA ILE A 752 40.45 -14.82 18.92
C ILE A 752 41.73 -15.22 19.64
N ALA A 753 41.67 -15.51 20.94
CA ALA A 753 42.83 -15.95 21.73
C ALA A 753 43.46 -17.24 21.18
N ILE A 754 42.63 -18.23 20.84
CA ILE A 754 43.04 -19.57 20.36
C ILE A 754 43.30 -19.57 18.84
N SER A 755 43.11 -18.44 18.15
CA SER A 755 43.20 -18.38 16.68
C SER A 755 44.59 -18.70 16.14
N HIS A 756 45.64 -18.39 16.91
CA HIS A 756 47.05 -18.62 16.55
C HIS A 756 47.53 -20.05 16.89
N SER A 757 46.96 -20.69 17.91
CA SER A 757 47.33 -22.04 18.37
C SER A 757 46.58 -23.15 17.62
N VAL A 758 45.31 -22.92 17.26
CA VAL A 758 44.44 -23.94 16.63
C VAL A 758 44.01 -23.51 15.24
N ASN A 759 44.65 -24.10 14.22
CA ASN A 759 44.35 -23.83 12.81
C ASN A 759 43.00 -24.42 12.34
N ASN A 760 42.56 -25.54 12.93
CA ASN A 760 41.29 -26.17 12.55
C ASN A 760 40.10 -25.37 13.11
N ALA A 761 39.31 -24.77 12.22
CA ALA A 761 38.17 -23.93 12.59
C ALA A 761 37.07 -24.67 13.39
N MET A 762 36.84 -25.96 13.13
CA MET A 762 35.84 -26.74 13.86
C MET A 762 36.28 -26.98 15.30
N VAL A 763 37.54 -27.38 15.49
CA VAL A 763 38.14 -27.57 16.82
C VAL A 763 38.18 -26.27 17.59
N ARG A 764 38.59 -25.17 16.94
CA ARG A 764 38.61 -23.82 17.53
C ARG A 764 37.23 -23.41 18.05
N ARG A 765 36.18 -23.59 17.25
CA ARG A 765 34.79 -23.31 17.66
C ARG A 765 34.36 -24.15 18.84
N GLN A 766 34.70 -25.45 18.85
CA GLN A 766 34.36 -26.34 19.95
C GLN A 766 35.04 -25.91 21.25
N LYS A 767 36.35 -25.61 21.21
CA LYS A 767 37.10 -25.12 22.37
C LYS A 767 36.57 -23.78 22.89
N ALA A 768 36.24 -22.85 22.00
CA ALA A 768 35.66 -21.57 22.36
C ALA A 768 34.27 -21.71 23.01
N ARG A 769 33.44 -22.66 22.56
CA ARG A 769 32.16 -23.00 23.21
C ARG A 769 32.38 -23.51 24.64
N CYS A 770 33.33 -24.40 24.84
CA CYS A 770 33.68 -24.92 26.17
C CYS A 770 34.14 -23.80 27.11
N TYR A 771 34.99 -22.89 26.63
CA TYR A 771 35.44 -21.74 27.43
C TYR A 771 34.29 -20.82 27.85
N ALA A 772 33.40 -20.47 26.91
CA ALA A 772 32.27 -19.59 27.22
C ALA A 772 31.29 -20.25 28.21
N ALA A 773 31.02 -21.54 28.06
CA ALA A 773 30.20 -22.31 29.00
C ALA A 773 30.83 -22.33 30.41
N TRP A 774 32.14 -22.55 30.49
CA TRP A 774 32.90 -22.50 31.75
C TRP A 774 32.85 -21.13 32.41
N ALA A 775 33.06 -20.04 31.66
CA ALA A 775 33.02 -18.68 32.17
C ALA A 775 31.66 -18.36 32.81
N ILE A 776 30.55 -18.67 32.13
CA ILE A 776 29.19 -18.47 32.67
C ILE A 776 29.00 -19.25 33.98
N ARG A 777 29.50 -20.49 34.03
CA ARG A 777 29.38 -21.35 35.21
C ARG A 777 30.14 -20.81 36.44
N ILE A 778 31.24 -20.09 36.23
CA ILE A 778 31.97 -19.40 37.31
C ILE A 778 31.23 -18.15 37.77
N PHE A 779 30.76 -17.34 36.84
CA PHE A 779 30.20 -16.02 37.14
C PHE A 779 28.72 -16.03 37.54
N SER A 780 28.03 -17.18 37.42
CA SER A 780 26.62 -17.33 37.79
C SER A 780 26.45 -17.98 39.17
N PRO A 781 26.25 -17.21 40.26
CA PRO A 781 25.69 -17.76 41.48
C PRO A 781 24.16 -17.80 41.35
N CYS A 782 23.65 -18.91 40.82
CA CYS A 782 22.25 -19.36 40.89
C CYS A 782 21.15 -18.38 40.43
N ARG A 783 20.54 -18.64 39.25
CA ARG A 783 19.09 -18.82 39.02
C ARG A 783 18.75 -18.73 37.53
N VAL A 784 18.93 -19.82 36.79
CA VAL A 784 18.04 -20.23 35.68
C VAL A 784 17.88 -21.74 35.75
N MET A 785 17.34 -22.22 36.86
CA MET A 785 16.64 -23.50 36.90
C MET A 785 15.27 -23.15 37.45
N LEU A 786 14.34 -22.86 36.56
CA LEU A 786 12.92 -22.96 36.87
C LEU A 786 12.75 -24.39 37.37
N LYS A 787 12.51 -24.57 38.67
CA LYS A 787 12.42 -25.89 39.34
C LYS A 787 11.47 -26.88 38.64
N ASP A 788 10.63 -26.40 37.73
CA ASP A 788 9.57 -27.15 37.06
C ASP A 788 9.53 -27.01 35.52
N ASN A 789 10.58 -26.51 34.85
CA ASN A 789 10.61 -26.34 33.37
C ASN A 789 9.41 -25.54 32.77
N LYS A 790 8.62 -24.84 33.59
CA LYS A 790 7.48 -24.03 33.14
C LYS A 790 7.88 -22.55 33.12
N PRO A 791 7.51 -21.81 32.06
CA PRO A 791 7.92 -20.43 31.88
C PRO A 791 7.40 -19.55 33.02
N PRO A 792 8.10 -18.46 33.38
CA PRO A 792 7.44 -17.36 34.05
C PRO A 792 6.30 -16.86 33.16
N ALA A 793 5.19 -16.42 33.76
CA ALA A 793 3.97 -16.05 33.03
C ALA A 793 4.21 -14.99 31.92
N SER A 794 3.14 -14.74 31.15
CA SER A 794 2.91 -13.65 30.17
C SER A 794 3.96 -12.50 30.06
N PRO A 795 4.43 -11.84 31.13
CA PRO A 795 5.41 -10.75 31.06
C PRO A 795 6.79 -11.06 30.45
N TYR A 796 7.27 -12.30 30.39
CA TYR A 796 8.58 -12.64 29.76
C TYR A 796 8.51 -12.91 28.25
N LEU A 797 7.31 -12.93 27.67
CA LEU A 797 7.07 -13.36 26.28
C LEU A 797 7.44 -12.33 25.21
N PHE A 798 7.97 -11.16 25.56
CA PHE A 798 8.26 -10.11 24.60
C PHE A 798 9.63 -9.47 24.87
N ALA A 799 10.65 -9.89 24.11
CA ALA A 799 11.70 -9.03 23.50
C ALA A 799 13.05 -9.75 23.33
N SER A 800 13.18 -10.58 22.29
CA SER A 800 14.45 -10.77 21.54
C SER A 800 14.14 -11.55 20.26
N PHE A 801 14.95 -11.35 19.22
CA PHE A 801 14.93 -12.17 17.98
C PHE A 801 15.61 -13.53 18.17
N ALA A 802 16.18 -13.80 19.35
CA ALA A 802 16.25 -15.18 19.76
C ALA A 802 14.79 -15.59 19.96
N ASP A 803 14.26 -16.28 18.94
CA ASP A 803 13.01 -17.04 19.04
C ASP A 803 12.92 -17.62 20.45
N GLU A 804 11.72 -17.70 21.02
CA GLU A 804 11.52 -18.33 22.32
C GLU A 804 12.30 -19.68 22.37
N ALA A 805 12.26 -20.40 21.24
CA ALA A 805 13.05 -21.59 20.94
C ALA A 805 14.58 -21.42 20.92
N CYS A 806 15.17 -20.29 20.52
CA CYS A 806 16.62 -20.05 20.48
C CYS A 806 17.21 -19.76 21.87
N VAL A 807 16.57 -18.91 22.68
CA VAL A 807 17.01 -18.72 24.09
C VAL A 807 16.83 -20.02 24.86
N TYR A 808 15.72 -20.73 24.63
CA TYR A 808 15.52 -22.06 25.24
C TYR A 808 16.49 -23.11 24.72
N ALA A 809 16.81 -23.14 23.42
CA ALA A 809 17.79 -24.07 22.87
C ALA A 809 19.20 -23.77 23.41
N GLU A 810 19.59 -22.49 23.52
CA GLU A 810 20.88 -22.10 24.11
C GLU A 810 20.93 -22.43 25.61
N ASN A 811 19.85 -22.17 26.35
CA ASN A 811 19.76 -22.50 27.77
C ASN A 811 19.68 -24.02 28.01
N ALA A 812 19.00 -24.79 27.15
CA ALA A 812 18.91 -26.24 27.23
C ALA A 812 20.22 -26.92 26.79
N GLU A 813 20.90 -26.39 25.77
CA GLU A 813 22.25 -26.81 25.39
C GLU A 813 23.23 -26.52 26.53
N TRP A 814 23.13 -25.35 27.16
CA TRP A 814 23.90 -25.00 28.35
C TRP A 814 23.60 -25.93 29.52
N ASP A 815 22.32 -26.19 29.80
CA ASP A 815 21.90 -27.10 30.87
C ASP A 815 22.44 -28.52 30.63
N SER A 816 22.37 -29.01 29.39
CA SER A 816 22.97 -30.27 28.98
C SER A 816 24.49 -30.29 29.17
N ILE A 817 25.20 -29.21 28.84
CA ILE A 817 26.65 -29.10 29.02
C ILE A 817 27.03 -29.09 30.52
N CYS A 818 26.23 -28.42 31.36
CA CYS A 818 26.43 -28.37 32.80
C CYS A 818 26.17 -29.72 33.49
N HIS A 819 25.21 -30.50 32.99
CA HIS A 819 24.90 -31.85 33.48
C HIS A 819 25.90 -32.91 32.98
N ALA A 820 26.46 -32.74 31.78
CA ALA A 820 27.40 -33.71 31.21
C ALA A 820 28.73 -33.79 31.96
N HIS A 821 29.22 -32.68 32.54
CA HIS A 821 30.53 -32.62 33.19
C HIS A 821 30.49 -31.83 34.49
N SER A 822 31.22 -32.31 35.52
CA SER A 822 31.40 -31.54 36.76
C SER A 822 32.18 -30.25 36.52
N LEU A 823 31.95 -29.22 37.35
CA LEU A 823 32.70 -27.94 37.26
C LEU A 823 34.21 -28.18 37.34
N LYS A 824 34.63 -29.14 38.18
CA LYS A 824 36.03 -29.57 38.31
C LYS A 824 36.58 -30.11 36.99
N HIS A 825 35.89 -31.05 36.35
CA HIS A 825 36.32 -31.63 35.06
C HIS A 825 36.37 -30.58 33.94
N GLN A 826 35.38 -29.67 33.88
CA GLN A 826 35.41 -28.58 32.89
C GLN A 826 36.55 -27.60 33.14
N THR A 827 36.83 -27.27 34.40
CA THR A 827 37.92 -26.38 34.79
C THR A 827 39.28 -27.03 34.47
N GLU A 828 39.44 -28.31 34.75
CA GLU A 828 40.64 -29.09 34.37
C GLU A 828 40.81 -29.12 32.84
N ALA A 829 39.74 -29.37 32.08
CA ALA A 829 39.79 -29.35 30.62
C ALA A 829 40.12 -27.97 30.04
N VAL A 830 39.54 -26.89 30.58
CA VAL A 830 39.86 -25.52 30.16
C VAL A 830 41.28 -25.13 30.54
N ASN A 831 41.73 -25.48 31.75
CA ASN A 831 43.10 -25.26 32.18
C ASN A 831 44.09 -26.03 31.31
N GLU A 832 43.82 -27.30 30.98
CA GLU A 832 44.65 -28.09 30.08
C GLU A 832 44.70 -27.47 28.67
N MET A 833 43.57 -26.97 28.14
CA MET A 833 43.53 -26.25 26.87
C MET A 833 44.37 -24.99 26.89
N LEU A 834 44.27 -24.17 27.94
CA LEU A 834 45.06 -22.95 28.09
C LEU A 834 46.55 -23.26 28.31
N SER A 835 46.86 -24.31 29.05
CA SER A 835 48.24 -24.71 29.38
C SER A 835 49.00 -25.35 28.22
N LYS A 836 48.28 -25.92 27.24
CA LYS A 836 48.87 -26.50 26.02
C LYS A 836 49.04 -25.50 24.88
N GLU A 837 48.44 -24.31 24.99
CA GLU A 837 48.36 -23.32 23.91
C GLU A 837 49.03 -21.98 24.21
N VAL A 838 49.30 -21.69 25.49
CA VAL A 838 50.30 -20.70 25.95
C VAL A 838 51.67 -21.36 25.98
#